data_AF-A0A915DA81-F1
#
_entry.id   AF-A0A915DA81-F1
#
_cell.length_a   1.000
_cell.length_b   1.000
_cell.length_c   1.000
_cell.angle_alpha   90.00
_cell.angle_beta   90.00
_cell.angle_gamma   90.00
#
_symmetry.space_group_name_H-M   'P 1'
#
loop_
_entity.id
_entity.type
_entity.pdbx_description
1 polymer ?
#
loop_
_entity_poly.entity_id
_entity_poly.type
_entity_poly.pdbx_seq_one_letter_code
_entity_poly.pdbx_strand_id
1 'polypeptide(L)'
;MLQKLVRTPRLLRCINSNNGLILRTARYTNIPIKLVPKRLHDHLFNRKEKASTVECDQLPSCSGVNGTQTYGQQGRGSHQQPDNQEDILDSIELPQLYGQDMMSHFEELGNQQFEKYHKIMHSVVGKDPETVPPLPDRWLMQTGWTAYDPLTGETTSVPFPDEQLLFFDVEICVLDGQLPTLAIALSPTKWYSWCSDRIVNGSPAPEYPKLEHLVPLEASQAHGEKRNTPPEKVIVGHNVAFDRSRVREQYFTKRTPAKYWDTMSMSIAICGMADHQRLIYEQSDASGEDSQIFKEGWIDHWRKVVCRNSLEAVHSKLCSASSSLKMDKSLQSMFVKDDIDEIRSHFQELTTYCANDVLATYEIFQVLYPEFRSRFPSSVTHSGMMEMSSAYLPINKSWRDFFDKCNRLADAKRDGAARDLALCAESLTGWVKYKRYEKDPWMWVSDWSTTKNNDLPSWYLNCFKDKKSSMIENEELEAEHMKMLSRDVPRILGMCYGPFPLFYKAAFGWGFLVPKALKPNAEWQETELVWVKRGDEVAFPNKSILDLIALNRANNVQEIVLRGNPVSSVGIFNFYKLPHPSGLSKNVGSVFSKDFADLFMGKVLWASRYEHVLKDFVEARSVTRFWSNYKERYHEQLAVWLNDKATVGAIAPSIVPAGTVTRRAVHKLWLVSANSKQELIGSDLKSMIQSYDGYKIVGADVDSQEQWIAAMFGDCAYGRGKAGDTPLSNMLLAGNKSNSTDLHSVVARQANISRDHAKVLNYARLYGSGENHAREFLKQQGISDKLAHIVTKKLFSATKGTKQRYFELDPIYNEHFKAFRKEGCPPAYQNQHIALIGKYFLPMYSSTKLEGEQSLYFEEYMSKKHGKNLHEIFCNSGSKGLELYRNGFESYAFNYLELMSREPKPKTPILGCRLSKALEPLPSTVPGAWQFSSRYKRSIINWFVQSSAVDFLHMLLVCMNWLISEYDIDARLMLSIHDEVRYLVAEEDKYRCALALALSNMYVRSAISSKLGINQLPQSVAFFSQVDIDTVLRKEVHTKCVTPLGNEIPAGEAVDINQILAKTRGSLRRDERIQGERICQSISR
;
A
#
# COMPACT_ATOMS: atom_id res chain seq x y z
N MET A 1 21.68 32.67 -34.21
CA MET A 1 20.58 31.74 -34.55
C MET A 1 19.33 32.08 -33.72
N LEU A 2 18.85 33.34 -33.82
CA LEU A 2 17.79 33.90 -32.96
C LEU A 2 17.08 35.09 -33.66
N GLN A 3 16.75 34.96 -34.97
CA GLN A 3 16.13 36.05 -35.73
C GLN A 3 15.33 35.62 -36.99
N LYS A 4 14.64 34.47 -36.99
CA LYS A 4 13.74 34.09 -38.10
C LYS A 4 12.46 33.37 -37.64
N LEU A 5 11.61 34.05 -36.87
CA LEU A 5 10.24 33.58 -36.61
C LEU A 5 9.28 34.74 -36.28
N VAL A 6 9.35 35.82 -37.05
CA VAL A 6 8.32 36.87 -37.07
C VAL A 6 7.95 37.14 -38.52
N ARG A 7 6.83 36.56 -38.97
CA ARG A 7 5.85 37.09 -39.94
C ARG A 7 4.95 35.97 -40.49
N THR A 8 3.82 35.75 -39.83
CA THR A 8 2.57 35.41 -40.54
C THR A 8 1.37 35.97 -39.75
N PRO A 9 0.68 37.00 -40.27
CA PRO A 9 -0.42 37.66 -39.57
C PRO A 9 -1.74 36.94 -39.83
N ARG A 10 -2.07 35.93 -39.02
CA ARG A 10 -3.43 35.32 -39.00
C ARG A 10 -3.98 35.00 -37.61
N LEU A 11 -3.32 35.42 -36.53
CA LEU A 11 -3.68 35.05 -35.15
C LEU A 11 -4.05 36.22 -34.23
N LEU A 12 -4.33 37.41 -34.77
CA LEU A 12 -4.59 38.64 -34.00
C LEU A 12 -5.96 39.29 -34.26
N ARG A 13 -6.95 38.56 -34.76
CA ARG A 13 -8.33 39.05 -34.97
C ARG A 13 -9.44 38.33 -34.18
N CYS A 14 -9.09 37.64 -33.08
CA CYS A 14 -10.10 37.04 -32.18
C CYS A 14 -9.92 37.39 -30.70
N ILE A 15 -9.33 38.56 -30.38
CA ILE A 15 -9.13 39.00 -28.97
C ILE A 15 -9.95 40.25 -28.59
N ASN A 16 -10.66 40.89 -29.52
CA ASN A 16 -11.55 42.02 -29.17
C ASN A 16 -13.00 41.75 -29.60
N SER A 17 -13.74 41.02 -28.75
CA SER A 17 -15.20 41.16 -28.65
C SER A 17 -15.65 40.69 -27.25
N ASN A 18 -16.25 41.61 -26.51
CA ASN A 18 -16.86 41.47 -25.17
C ASN A 18 -18.10 40.55 -25.15
N ASN A 19 -18.00 39.34 -25.71
CA ASN A 19 -19.01 38.30 -25.53
C ASN A 19 -18.41 37.19 -24.66
N GLY A 20 -19.09 36.91 -23.54
CA GLY A 20 -18.66 35.93 -22.55
C GLY A 20 -18.18 34.63 -23.18
N LEU A 21 -16.96 34.23 -22.83
CA LEU A 21 -16.44 32.90 -23.12
C LEU A 21 -17.31 31.88 -22.37
N ILE A 22 -18.36 31.39 -23.03
CA ILE A 22 -18.88 30.06 -22.76
C ILE A 22 -17.71 29.12 -23.08
N LEU A 23 -17.03 28.64 -22.03
CA LEU A 23 -16.13 27.51 -22.12
C LEU A 23 -16.91 26.37 -22.76
N ARG A 24 -16.79 26.18 -24.08
CA ARG A 24 -17.29 25.00 -24.76
C ARG A 24 -16.65 23.81 -24.05
N THR A 25 -17.48 23.03 -23.37
CA THR A 25 -17.12 21.73 -22.80
C THR A 25 -16.29 20.97 -23.82
N ALA A 26 -15.14 20.45 -23.38
CA ALA A 26 -14.31 19.60 -24.22
C ALA A 26 -15.19 18.47 -24.75
N ARG A 27 -15.47 18.46 -26.06
CA ARG A 27 -16.20 17.37 -26.71
C ARG A 27 -15.33 16.13 -26.60
N TYR A 28 -15.60 15.28 -25.61
CA TYR A 28 -15.14 13.90 -25.66
C TYR A 28 -16.11 13.13 -26.55
N THR A 29 -15.58 12.26 -27.39
CA THR A 29 -16.37 11.34 -28.20
C THR A 29 -16.88 10.24 -27.29
N ASN A 30 -18.21 10.08 -27.21
CA ASN A 30 -18.81 8.93 -26.55
C ASN A 30 -18.55 7.69 -27.41
N ILE A 31 -17.78 6.74 -26.89
CA ILE A 31 -17.41 5.51 -27.61
C ILE A 31 -18.42 4.42 -27.24
N PRO A 32 -19.01 3.70 -28.22
CA PRO A 32 -19.87 2.56 -27.93
C PRO A 32 -19.15 1.51 -27.08
N ILE A 33 -19.81 1.03 -26.03
CA ILE A 33 -19.28 -0.01 -25.14
C ILE A 33 -19.83 -1.36 -25.57
N LYS A 34 -18.95 -2.33 -25.81
CA LYS A 34 -19.33 -3.73 -26.00
C LYS A 34 -19.68 -4.33 -24.64
N LEU A 35 -20.93 -4.77 -24.48
CA LEU A 35 -21.41 -5.46 -23.29
C LEU A 35 -21.17 -6.98 -23.42
N VAL A 36 -21.25 -7.69 -22.30
CA VAL A 36 -21.26 -9.16 -22.31
C VAL A 36 -22.45 -9.70 -23.13
N PRO A 37 -22.32 -10.88 -23.75
CA PRO A 37 -23.41 -11.52 -24.50
C PRO A 37 -24.69 -11.66 -23.68
N LYS A 38 -25.84 -11.70 -24.37
CA LYS A 38 -27.17 -11.72 -23.74
C LYS A 38 -27.33 -12.87 -22.75
N ARG A 39 -26.82 -14.07 -23.06
CA ARG A 39 -26.87 -15.23 -22.14
C ARG A 39 -26.15 -14.96 -20.82
N LEU A 40 -24.96 -14.36 -20.87
CA LEU A 40 -24.23 -13.97 -19.66
C LEU A 40 -24.97 -12.85 -18.93
N HIS A 41 -25.44 -11.83 -19.66
CA HIS A 41 -26.22 -10.74 -19.07
C HIS A 41 -27.45 -11.26 -18.32
N ASP A 42 -28.24 -12.13 -18.93
CA ASP A 42 -29.45 -12.70 -18.33
C ASP A 42 -29.13 -13.55 -17.10
N HIS A 43 -28.02 -14.30 -17.11
CA HIS A 43 -27.55 -15.05 -15.95
C HIS A 43 -27.12 -14.14 -14.78
N LEU A 44 -26.47 -13.02 -15.09
CA LEU A 44 -25.95 -12.08 -14.09
C LEU A 44 -27.03 -11.13 -13.53
N PHE A 45 -28.06 -10.79 -14.31
CA PHE A 45 -29.01 -9.73 -13.95
C PHE A 45 -30.50 -10.13 -13.98
N ASN A 46 -30.92 -11.24 -14.63
CA ASN A 46 -32.34 -11.51 -14.92
C ASN A 46 -32.85 -12.92 -14.51
N ARG A 47 -32.67 -13.34 -13.25
CA ARG A 47 -33.39 -14.52 -12.71
C ARG A 47 -34.81 -14.16 -12.20
N LYS A 48 -35.69 -13.78 -13.15
CA LYS A 48 -37.16 -13.61 -13.05
C LYS A 48 -37.70 -12.63 -11.98
N GLU A 49 -38.03 -11.40 -12.42
CA GLU A 49 -39.32 -10.81 -12.08
C GLU A 49 -40.37 -11.34 -13.07
N LYS A 50 -41.44 -11.95 -12.57
CA LYS A 50 -42.72 -11.95 -13.30
C LYS A 50 -43.07 -10.49 -13.55
N ALA A 51 -43.39 -10.18 -14.81
CA ALA A 51 -43.81 -8.86 -15.26
C ALA A 51 -44.79 -8.18 -14.29
N SER A 52 -44.29 -7.19 -13.55
CA SER A 52 -45.03 -5.98 -13.24
C SER A 52 -44.38 -4.87 -14.04
N THR A 53 -44.95 -4.58 -15.20
CA THR A 53 -44.72 -3.32 -15.92
C THR A 53 -45.03 -2.16 -14.98
N VAL A 54 -43.98 -1.61 -14.37
CA VAL A 54 -43.97 -0.22 -13.94
C VAL A 54 -43.28 0.54 -15.07
N GLU A 55 -44.08 1.24 -15.87
CA GLU A 55 -43.58 2.17 -16.87
C GLU A 55 -42.67 3.20 -16.19
N CYS A 56 -41.38 3.14 -16.51
CA CYS A 56 -40.46 4.23 -16.21
C CYS A 56 -40.66 5.28 -17.30
N ASP A 57 -41.38 6.35 -16.95
CA ASP A 57 -41.64 7.49 -17.81
C ASP A 57 -40.36 8.00 -18.47
N GLN A 58 -40.39 8.02 -19.80
CA GLN A 58 -39.37 8.63 -20.64
C GLN A 58 -39.24 10.12 -20.30
N LEU A 59 -38.13 10.52 -19.69
CA LEU A 59 -37.72 11.93 -19.67
C LEU A 59 -37.18 12.30 -21.06
N PRO A 60 -37.65 13.40 -21.67
CA PRO A 60 -37.28 13.77 -23.02
C PRO A 60 -35.79 14.10 -23.13
N SER A 61 -35.19 13.58 -24.21
CA SER A 61 -33.88 13.95 -24.71
C SER A 61 -33.74 15.46 -24.88
N CYS A 62 -32.75 16.08 -24.24
CA CYS A 62 -32.30 17.41 -24.63
C CYS A 62 -31.59 17.33 -25.99
N SER A 63 -32.35 17.48 -27.07
CA SER A 63 -31.85 17.75 -28.41
C SER A 63 -31.35 19.19 -28.48
N GLY A 64 -30.05 19.33 -28.73
CA GLY A 64 -29.39 20.60 -28.97
C GLY A 64 -28.20 20.49 -29.91
N VAL A 65 -28.28 19.60 -30.92
CA VAL A 65 -27.53 19.73 -32.19
C VAL A 65 -28.42 19.14 -33.29
N ASN A 66 -29.08 20.00 -34.06
CA ASN A 66 -29.73 19.59 -35.31
C ASN A 66 -28.66 19.14 -36.30
N GLY A 67 -28.82 17.91 -36.80
CA GLY A 67 -27.98 17.32 -37.83
C GLY A 67 -28.23 15.82 -38.04
N THR A 68 -29.48 15.36 -37.91
CA THR A 68 -29.89 14.02 -38.35
C THR A 68 -30.76 14.15 -39.59
N GLN A 69 -30.15 14.01 -40.76
CA GLN A 69 -30.85 13.54 -41.95
C GLN A 69 -30.56 12.04 -42.09
N THR A 70 -31.59 11.24 -41.83
CA THR A 70 -31.72 9.89 -42.37
C THR A 70 -31.87 9.99 -43.89
N TYR A 71 -31.02 9.33 -44.67
CA TYR A 71 -31.36 8.62 -45.91
C TYR A 71 -30.19 7.78 -46.41
N GLY A 72 -30.50 6.54 -46.83
CA GLY A 72 -29.83 5.88 -47.95
C GLY A 72 -28.56 5.09 -47.65
N GLN A 73 -28.70 3.76 -47.67
CA GLN A 73 -27.61 2.88 -48.10
C GLN A 73 -27.12 3.30 -49.49
N GLN A 74 -25.81 3.46 -49.65
CA GLN A 74 -25.04 2.94 -50.80
C GLN A 74 -23.54 3.03 -50.46
N GLY A 75 -22.85 1.91 -50.64
CA GLY A 75 -21.59 1.62 -49.97
C GLY A 75 -20.35 2.33 -50.50
N ARG A 76 -19.28 2.21 -49.71
CA ARG A 76 -17.91 1.87 -50.15
C ARG A 76 -17.00 1.68 -48.92
N GLY A 77 -16.57 0.43 -48.72
CA GLY A 77 -15.26 0.10 -48.15
C GLY A 77 -15.07 0.20 -46.63
N SER A 78 -15.84 -0.54 -45.84
CA SER A 78 -15.29 -1.12 -44.60
C SER A 78 -15.18 -2.63 -44.83
N HIS A 79 -14.02 -3.20 -44.55
CA HIS A 79 -13.85 -4.65 -44.46
C HIS A 79 -14.76 -5.17 -43.34
N GLN A 80 -15.99 -5.52 -43.69
CA GLN A 80 -16.84 -6.38 -42.88
C GLN A 80 -16.25 -7.79 -42.95
N GLN A 81 -15.57 -8.21 -41.89
CA GLN A 81 -15.50 -9.64 -41.59
C GLN A 81 -16.91 -10.11 -41.23
N PRO A 82 -17.37 -11.26 -41.75
CA PRO A 82 -18.72 -11.75 -41.52
C PRO A 82 -18.94 -12.17 -40.06
N ASP A 83 -20.06 -11.73 -39.51
CA ASP A 83 -20.57 -11.92 -38.13
C ASP A 83 -21.12 -13.35 -37.90
N ASN A 84 -20.43 -14.38 -38.41
CA ASN A 84 -20.83 -15.80 -38.31
C ASN A 84 -19.81 -16.64 -37.51
N GLN A 85 -19.28 -16.11 -36.41
CA GLN A 85 -18.66 -16.90 -35.36
C GLN A 85 -19.59 -16.87 -34.15
N GLU A 86 -20.12 -18.02 -33.73
CA GLU A 86 -20.71 -18.15 -32.39
C GLU A 86 -19.74 -17.53 -31.39
N ASP A 87 -20.21 -16.56 -30.57
CA ASP A 87 -19.35 -15.90 -29.59
C ASP A 87 -18.83 -17.00 -28.66
N ILE A 88 -17.51 -17.23 -28.64
CA ILE A 88 -16.88 -18.30 -27.86
C ILE A 88 -17.28 -18.23 -26.37
N LEU A 89 -17.68 -17.06 -25.89
CA LEU A 89 -18.23 -16.86 -24.55
C LEU A 89 -19.56 -17.57 -24.29
N ASP A 90 -20.35 -17.88 -25.32
CA ASP A 90 -21.57 -18.69 -25.18
C ASP A 90 -21.26 -20.17 -24.88
N SER A 91 -20.01 -20.61 -25.06
CA SER A 91 -19.58 -21.98 -24.69
C SER A 91 -19.39 -22.19 -23.19
N ILE A 92 -19.41 -21.12 -22.38
CA ILE A 92 -19.19 -21.19 -20.93
C ILE A 92 -20.32 -21.95 -20.23
N GLU A 93 -19.97 -23.03 -19.52
CA GLU A 93 -20.85 -23.66 -18.53
C GLU A 93 -20.89 -22.77 -17.28
N LEU A 94 -22.04 -22.17 -17.02
CA LEU A 94 -22.22 -21.24 -15.90
C LEU A 94 -22.60 -22.00 -14.63
N PRO A 95 -21.82 -21.87 -13.55
CA PRO A 95 -22.19 -22.38 -12.23
C PRO A 95 -23.60 -21.96 -11.79
N GLN A 96 -24.28 -22.85 -11.07
CA GLN A 96 -25.59 -22.52 -10.51
C GLN A 96 -25.44 -21.54 -9.34
N LEU A 97 -25.96 -20.32 -9.52
CA LEU A 97 -26.04 -19.34 -8.45
C LEU A 97 -27.08 -19.75 -7.40
N TYR A 98 -26.77 -19.52 -6.12
CA TYR A 98 -27.67 -19.80 -4.99
C TYR A 98 -28.65 -18.64 -4.69
N GLY A 99 -28.27 -17.40 -5.05
CA GLY A 99 -29.11 -16.21 -4.85
C GLY A 99 -30.09 -15.93 -5.99
N GLN A 100 -31.01 -15.00 -5.73
CA GLN A 100 -31.95 -14.49 -6.74
C GLN A 100 -31.28 -13.47 -7.67
N ASP A 101 -30.31 -12.74 -7.13
CA ASP A 101 -29.43 -11.81 -7.82
C ASP A 101 -27.98 -12.05 -7.37
N MET A 102 -27.03 -11.30 -7.96
CA MET A 102 -25.63 -11.47 -7.65
C MET A 102 -25.26 -11.08 -6.22
N MET A 103 -25.86 -10.03 -5.65
CA MET A 103 -25.54 -9.59 -4.28
C MET A 103 -26.04 -10.57 -3.23
N SER A 104 -27.28 -11.05 -3.38
CA SER A 104 -27.86 -12.11 -2.54
C SER A 104 -27.08 -13.41 -2.68
N HIS A 105 -26.57 -13.75 -3.87
CA HIS A 105 -25.67 -14.89 -4.03
C HIS A 105 -24.37 -14.72 -3.22
N PHE A 106 -23.73 -13.56 -3.27
CA PHE A 106 -22.52 -13.29 -2.47
C PHE A 106 -22.79 -13.34 -0.97
N GLU A 107 -23.89 -12.77 -0.49
CA GLU A 107 -24.25 -12.85 0.93
C GLU A 107 -24.53 -14.30 1.35
N GLU A 108 -25.20 -15.11 0.52
CA GLU A 108 -25.42 -16.53 0.77
C GLU A 108 -24.08 -17.30 0.84
N LEU A 109 -23.16 -17.06 -0.10
CA LEU A 109 -21.81 -17.65 -0.06
C LEU A 109 -21.05 -17.23 1.21
N GLY A 110 -21.10 -15.95 1.55
CA GLY A 110 -20.47 -15.42 2.76
C GLY A 110 -21.03 -16.09 4.02
N ASN A 111 -22.34 -16.25 4.11
CA ASN A 111 -23.00 -16.93 5.22
C ASN A 111 -22.61 -18.41 5.30
N GLN A 112 -22.68 -19.16 4.20
CA GLN A 112 -22.31 -20.59 4.19
C GLN A 112 -20.86 -20.82 4.64
N GLN A 113 -19.95 -19.95 4.22
CA GLN A 113 -18.53 -20.06 4.57
C GLN A 113 -18.21 -19.57 5.99
N PHE A 114 -18.93 -18.57 6.51
CA PHE A 114 -18.62 -17.95 7.81
C PHE A 114 -19.45 -18.46 8.99
N GLU A 115 -20.71 -18.85 8.77
CA GLU A 115 -21.71 -19.09 9.83
C GLU A 115 -21.27 -20.14 10.86
N LYS A 116 -20.60 -21.20 10.41
CA LYS A 116 -20.08 -22.24 11.31
C LYS A 116 -19.06 -21.68 12.30
N TYR A 117 -18.14 -20.87 11.81
CA TYR A 117 -17.11 -20.22 12.63
C TYR A 117 -17.68 -19.07 13.47
N HIS A 118 -18.70 -18.37 12.96
CA HIS A 118 -19.44 -17.37 13.71
C HIS A 118 -20.07 -17.97 14.96
N LYS A 119 -20.76 -19.12 14.86
CA LYS A 119 -21.38 -19.80 16.00
C LYS A 119 -20.35 -20.18 17.07
N ILE A 120 -19.18 -20.68 16.65
CA ILE A 120 -18.07 -21.01 17.55
C ILE A 120 -17.62 -19.75 18.32
N MET A 121 -17.32 -18.65 17.61
CA MET A 121 -16.90 -17.38 18.21
C MET A 121 -17.98 -16.74 19.10
N HIS A 122 -19.24 -16.75 18.65
CA HIS A 122 -20.36 -16.16 19.37
C HIS A 122 -20.71 -16.91 20.65
N SER A 123 -20.30 -18.17 20.80
CA SER A 123 -20.58 -19.00 21.97
C SER A 123 -20.03 -18.44 23.30
N VAL A 124 -19.06 -17.52 23.23
CA VAL A 124 -18.47 -16.86 24.40
C VAL A 124 -18.86 -15.39 24.53
N VAL A 125 -19.48 -14.79 23.51
CA VAL A 125 -19.78 -13.35 23.48
C VAL A 125 -20.86 -13.01 24.49
N GLY A 126 -20.60 -11.99 25.33
CA GLY A 126 -21.56 -11.49 26.32
C GLY A 126 -21.67 -12.35 27.57
N LYS A 127 -20.80 -13.37 27.72
CA LYS A 127 -20.64 -14.09 28.99
C LYS A 127 -19.77 -13.27 29.94
N ASP A 128 -20.02 -13.43 31.24
CA ASP A 128 -19.22 -12.79 32.28
C ASP A 128 -17.75 -13.26 32.19
N PRO A 129 -16.75 -12.38 32.27
CA PRO A 129 -15.35 -12.78 32.39
C PRO A 129 -15.08 -13.84 33.46
N GLU A 130 -15.85 -13.88 34.56
CA GLU A 130 -15.74 -14.93 35.60
C GLU A 130 -16.12 -16.34 35.10
N THR A 131 -16.67 -16.47 33.89
CA THR A 131 -16.98 -17.78 33.28
C THR A 131 -15.78 -18.48 32.66
N VAL A 132 -14.63 -17.81 32.54
CA VAL A 132 -13.41 -18.48 32.05
C VAL A 132 -12.74 -19.27 33.19
N PRO A 133 -12.10 -20.41 32.87
CA PRO A 133 -11.33 -21.18 33.85
C PRO A 133 -10.33 -20.31 34.63
N PRO A 134 -10.19 -20.49 35.96
CA PRO A 134 -9.17 -19.79 36.73
C PRO A 134 -7.78 -20.16 36.22
N LEU A 135 -6.84 -19.23 36.37
CA LEU A 135 -5.43 -19.46 36.07
C LEU A 135 -4.89 -20.63 36.93
N PRO A 136 -4.08 -21.53 36.34
CA PRO A 136 -3.39 -22.55 37.12
C PRO A 136 -2.43 -21.91 38.15
N ASP A 137 -2.39 -22.46 39.36
CA ASP A 137 -1.46 -22.00 40.41
C ASP A 137 0.00 -22.24 40.04
N ARG A 138 0.27 -23.25 39.20
CA ARG A 138 1.60 -23.64 38.76
C ARG A 138 1.58 -24.24 37.36
N TRP A 139 2.51 -23.80 36.52
CA TRP A 139 2.70 -24.31 35.17
C TRP A 139 3.70 -25.46 35.13
N LEU A 140 3.43 -26.49 34.33
CA LEU A 140 4.32 -27.62 34.13
C LEU A 140 5.23 -27.36 32.93
N MET A 141 6.55 -27.41 33.15
CA MET A 141 7.55 -27.30 32.10
C MET A 141 7.80 -28.68 31.49
N GLN A 142 6.91 -29.09 30.58
CA GLN A 142 6.96 -30.38 29.88
C GLN A 142 6.86 -30.19 28.37
N THR A 143 7.65 -30.94 27.60
CA THR A 143 7.65 -30.87 26.13
C THR A 143 6.27 -31.21 25.56
N GLY A 144 5.79 -30.39 24.62
CA GLY A 144 4.47 -30.55 24.03
C GLY A 144 3.37 -29.87 24.86
N TRP A 145 2.11 -30.22 24.58
CA TRP A 145 0.96 -29.62 25.27
C TRP A 145 0.68 -30.30 26.61
N THR A 146 0.40 -29.47 27.60
CA THR A 146 -0.17 -29.85 28.90
C THR A 146 -1.53 -29.15 29.05
N ALA A 147 -2.56 -29.90 29.38
CA ALA A 147 -3.90 -29.41 29.70
C ALA A 147 -4.09 -29.35 31.22
N TYR A 148 -4.74 -28.29 31.71
CA TYR A 148 -4.95 -28.04 33.14
C TYR A 148 -6.44 -28.10 33.46
N ASP A 149 -6.85 -29.10 34.24
CA ASP A 149 -8.25 -29.23 34.66
C ASP A 149 -8.57 -28.19 35.75
N PRO A 150 -9.53 -27.28 35.53
CA PRO A 150 -9.79 -26.19 36.47
C PRO A 150 -10.52 -26.62 37.74
N LEU A 151 -11.10 -27.82 37.78
CA LEU A 151 -11.87 -28.31 38.93
C LEU A 151 -10.99 -29.13 39.87
N THR A 152 -10.12 -29.97 39.31
CA THR A 152 -9.26 -30.91 40.05
C THR A 152 -7.84 -30.40 40.22
N GLY A 153 -7.38 -29.48 39.36
CA GLY A 153 -5.98 -29.06 39.27
C GLY A 153 -5.08 -30.10 38.61
N GLU A 154 -5.63 -31.22 38.11
CA GLU A 154 -4.85 -32.25 37.44
C GLU A 154 -4.29 -31.76 36.11
N THR A 155 -3.08 -32.21 35.80
CA THR A 155 -2.39 -31.90 34.54
C THR A 155 -2.31 -33.15 33.67
N THR A 156 -2.63 -33.01 32.39
CA THR A 156 -2.58 -34.12 31.43
C THR A 156 -1.84 -33.71 30.17
N SER A 157 -0.92 -34.57 29.72
CA SER A 157 -0.24 -34.35 28.43
C SER A 157 -1.18 -34.73 27.29
N VAL A 158 -1.31 -33.82 26.32
CA VAL A 158 -2.18 -34.00 25.16
C VAL A 158 -1.41 -33.73 23.87
N PRO A 159 -1.79 -34.32 22.72
CA PRO A 159 -1.10 -34.06 21.45
C PRO A 159 -1.44 -32.68 20.87
N PHE A 160 -2.64 -32.17 21.14
CA PHE A 160 -3.15 -30.85 20.76
C PHE A 160 -4.42 -30.54 21.59
N PRO A 161 -4.86 -29.28 21.71
CA PRO A 161 -6.11 -28.93 22.38
C PRO A 161 -7.33 -29.39 21.56
N ASP A 162 -8.31 -30.08 22.15
CA ASP A 162 -9.45 -30.66 21.40
C ASP A 162 -10.59 -29.66 21.11
N GLU A 163 -10.66 -28.54 21.85
CA GLU A 163 -11.76 -27.58 21.76
C GLU A 163 -11.77 -26.79 20.43
N GLN A 164 -12.98 -26.41 20.01
CA GLN A 164 -13.22 -25.69 18.76
C GLN A 164 -12.85 -24.20 18.82
N LEU A 165 -12.80 -23.58 20.01
CA LEU A 165 -12.42 -22.19 20.18
C LEU A 165 -11.23 -22.10 21.12
N LEU A 166 -10.16 -21.45 20.65
CA LEU A 166 -8.95 -21.19 21.43
C LEU A 166 -8.59 -19.71 21.34
N PHE A 167 -8.33 -19.09 22.48
CA PHE A 167 -7.54 -17.86 22.56
C PHE A 167 -6.09 -18.26 22.71
N PHE A 168 -5.19 -17.72 21.91
CA PHE A 168 -3.86 -18.30 21.69
C PHE A 168 -2.80 -17.23 21.52
N ASP A 169 -1.64 -17.46 22.12
CA ASP A 169 -0.45 -16.63 22.02
C ASP A 169 0.81 -17.50 22.02
N VAL A 170 1.84 -17.08 21.28
CA VAL A 170 3.12 -17.78 21.16
C VAL A 170 4.28 -16.82 21.37
N GLU A 171 5.19 -17.19 22.27
CA GLU A 171 6.44 -16.47 22.48
C GLU A 171 7.65 -17.20 21.88
N ILE A 172 8.63 -16.40 21.45
CA ILE A 172 9.90 -16.86 20.88
C ILE A 172 11.07 -16.26 21.67
N CYS A 173 12.13 -17.05 21.89
CA CYS A 173 13.42 -16.50 22.28
C CYS A 173 14.14 -16.00 21.02
N VAL A 174 14.21 -14.67 20.84
CA VAL A 174 14.76 -14.05 19.62
C VAL A 174 16.23 -14.41 19.40
N LEU A 175 17.01 -14.57 20.47
CA LEU A 175 18.41 -14.99 20.40
C LEU A 175 18.59 -16.45 19.96
N ASP A 176 17.57 -17.30 20.21
CA ASP A 176 17.54 -18.72 19.84
C ASP A 176 16.89 -18.96 18.45
N GLY A 177 16.25 -17.94 17.86
CA GLY A 177 15.76 -17.94 16.48
C GLY A 177 14.28 -17.59 16.35
N GLN A 178 13.61 -18.17 15.35
CA GLN A 178 12.21 -17.85 15.00
C GLN A 178 11.20 -18.94 15.38
N LEU A 179 11.69 -20.07 15.91
CA LEU A 179 10.86 -21.20 16.32
C LEU A 179 10.13 -20.89 17.65
N PRO A 180 8.91 -21.44 17.85
CA PRO A 180 8.19 -21.25 19.10
C PRO A 180 8.99 -21.77 20.30
N THR A 181 8.97 -21.02 21.39
CA THR A 181 9.61 -21.39 22.66
C THR A 181 8.54 -21.85 23.66
N LEU A 182 7.48 -21.06 23.81
CA LEU A 182 6.36 -21.26 24.71
C LEU A 182 5.06 -20.85 24.01
N ALA A 183 3.97 -21.54 24.25
CA ALA A 183 2.65 -21.09 23.81
C ALA A 183 1.60 -21.33 24.89
N ILE A 184 0.61 -20.44 24.96
CA ILE A 184 -0.52 -20.57 25.87
C ILE A 184 -1.81 -20.57 25.08
N ALA A 185 -2.74 -21.44 25.47
CA ALA A 185 -4.09 -21.42 24.95
C ALA A 185 -5.14 -21.45 26.07
N LEU A 186 -6.19 -20.65 25.88
CA LEU A 186 -7.39 -20.64 26.71
C LEU A 186 -8.56 -21.12 25.87
N SER A 187 -9.23 -22.18 26.33
CA SER A 187 -10.52 -22.61 25.81
C SER A 187 -11.64 -22.18 26.78
N PRO A 188 -12.93 -22.28 26.39
CA PRO A 188 -14.03 -22.04 27.32
C PRO A 188 -14.03 -22.95 28.56
N THR A 189 -13.29 -24.06 28.53
CA THR A 189 -13.34 -25.12 29.56
C THR A 189 -12.03 -25.35 30.29
N LYS A 190 -10.87 -25.01 29.71
CA LYS A 190 -9.56 -25.21 30.34
C LYS A 190 -8.43 -24.37 29.76
N TRP A 191 -7.33 -24.29 30.51
CA TRP A 191 -6.04 -23.74 30.09
C TRP A 191 -5.12 -24.81 29.51
N TYR A 192 -4.21 -24.38 28.64
CA TYR A 192 -3.18 -25.19 28.03
C TYR A 192 -1.85 -24.44 27.98
N SER A 193 -0.75 -25.15 28.18
CA SER A 193 0.61 -24.65 27.94
C SER A 193 1.37 -25.61 27.03
N TRP A 194 2.06 -25.07 26.03
CA TRP A 194 2.97 -25.83 25.17
C TRP A 194 4.40 -25.38 25.43
N CYS A 195 5.29 -26.32 25.74
CA CYS A 195 6.73 -26.03 25.83
C CYS A 195 7.47 -26.69 24.68
N SER A 196 8.39 -25.95 24.07
CA SER A 196 9.34 -26.53 23.11
C SER A 196 10.29 -27.51 23.80
N ASP A 197 10.83 -28.46 23.03
CA ASP A 197 11.88 -29.33 23.54
C ASP A 197 13.13 -28.54 23.98
N ARG A 198 13.38 -27.37 23.36
CA ARG A 198 14.54 -26.52 23.63
C ARG A 198 14.50 -25.88 25.01
N ILE A 199 13.32 -25.37 25.43
CA ILE A 199 13.17 -24.80 26.77
C ILE A 199 13.19 -25.89 27.86
N VAL A 200 12.71 -27.10 27.58
CA VAL A 200 12.62 -28.18 28.58
C VAL A 200 13.94 -28.94 28.73
N ASN A 201 14.54 -29.34 27.61
CA ASN A 201 15.68 -30.25 27.56
C ASN A 201 17.00 -29.58 27.10
N GLY A 202 16.98 -28.29 26.74
CA GLY A 202 18.17 -27.57 26.28
C GLY A 202 18.69 -28.03 24.92
N SER A 203 17.83 -28.60 24.08
CA SER A 203 18.21 -29.01 22.72
C SER A 203 18.54 -27.79 21.85
N PRO A 204 19.57 -27.88 20.98
CA PRO A 204 19.96 -26.76 20.14
C PRO A 204 18.89 -26.45 19.08
N ALA A 205 18.79 -25.18 18.68
CA ALA A 205 17.95 -24.80 17.55
C ALA A 205 18.38 -25.56 16.27
N PRO A 206 17.46 -26.22 15.57
CA PRO A 206 17.79 -26.93 14.34
C PRO A 206 18.16 -25.93 13.24
N GLU A 207 19.20 -26.24 12.47
CA GLU A 207 19.61 -25.45 11.30
C GLU A 207 18.46 -25.33 10.28
N TYR A 208 17.69 -26.42 10.12
CA TYR A 208 16.53 -26.49 9.24
C TYR A 208 15.27 -26.83 10.05
N PRO A 209 14.46 -25.81 10.42
CA PRO A 209 13.16 -26.02 11.05
C PRO A 209 12.29 -27.00 10.27
N LYS A 210 11.62 -27.90 11.00
CA LYS A 210 10.68 -28.91 10.48
C LYS A 210 9.35 -28.84 11.21
N LEU A 211 8.34 -29.53 10.68
CA LEU A 211 6.98 -29.55 11.23
C LEU A 211 6.90 -29.98 12.70
N GLU A 212 7.78 -30.88 13.15
CA GLU A 212 7.83 -31.36 14.55
C GLU A 212 8.28 -30.30 15.56
N HIS A 213 8.94 -29.23 15.09
CA HIS A 213 9.41 -28.12 15.93
C HIS A 213 8.35 -27.03 16.12
N LEU A 214 7.16 -27.20 15.53
CA LEU A 214 6.06 -26.22 15.54
C LEU A 214 4.95 -26.65 16.50
N VAL A 215 4.11 -25.68 16.89
CA VAL A 215 2.99 -25.92 17.79
C VAL A 215 1.86 -26.66 17.05
N PRO A 216 1.45 -27.87 17.49
CA PRO A 216 0.35 -28.60 16.87
C PRO A 216 -1.00 -28.13 17.42
N LEU A 217 -1.95 -27.74 16.58
CA LEU A 217 -3.30 -27.34 17.03
C LEU A 217 -4.42 -28.25 16.52
N GLU A 218 -4.12 -29.18 15.62
CA GLU A 218 -5.06 -30.16 15.09
C GLU A 218 -4.43 -31.57 15.04
N ALA A 219 -5.28 -32.58 14.88
CA ALA A 219 -4.84 -33.96 14.64
C ALA A 219 -4.09 -34.05 13.30
N SER A 220 -2.90 -34.66 13.32
CA SER A 220 -2.14 -34.92 12.09
C SER A 220 -2.76 -36.07 11.30
N GLN A 221 -2.85 -35.94 9.97
CA GLN A 221 -3.18 -37.07 9.08
C GLN A 221 -2.16 -38.23 9.18
N ALA A 222 -0.96 -37.99 9.73
CA ALA A 222 0.08 -39.00 9.92
C ALA A 222 -0.21 -40.02 11.03
N HIS A 223 -1.21 -39.79 11.91
CA HIS A 223 -1.51 -40.67 13.05
C HIS A 223 -2.51 -41.79 12.76
N GLY A 224 -2.82 -42.09 11.50
CA GLY A 224 -3.60 -43.28 11.14
C GLY A 224 -5.07 -43.26 11.60
N GLU A 225 -5.56 -42.15 12.15
CA GLU A 225 -6.96 -42.00 12.52
C GLU A 225 -7.82 -41.73 11.27
N LYS A 226 -8.70 -42.69 10.97
CA LYS A 226 -9.74 -42.61 9.92
C LYS A 226 -10.86 -41.61 10.28
N ARG A 227 -10.56 -40.42 10.80
CA ARG A 227 -11.53 -39.31 10.80
C ARG A 227 -11.44 -38.63 9.44
N ASN A 228 -12.51 -38.75 8.63
CA ASN A 228 -12.54 -38.29 7.23
C ASN A 228 -12.32 -36.77 7.05
N THR A 229 -12.32 -35.96 8.10
CA THR A 229 -11.88 -34.54 8.11
C THR A 229 -11.80 -34.07 9.58
N PRO A 230 -10.77 -33.29 9.99
CA PRO A 230 -10.77 -32.65 11.31
C PRO A 230 -11.96 -31.66 11.47
N PRO A 231 -12.48 -31.43 12.69
CA PRO A 231 -13.61 -30.54 12.91
C PRO A 231 -13.24 -29.06 12.70
N GLU A 232 -14.23 -28.20 12.47
CA GLU A 232 -14.02 -26.75 12.40
C GLU A 232 -13.49 -26.19 13.72
N LYS A 233 -12.44 -25.36 13.64
CA LYS A 233 -11.77 -24.72 14.77
C LYS A 233 -11.49 -23.24 14.49
N VAL A 234 -11.62 -22.39 15.50
CA VAL A 234 -11.27 -20.96 15.46
C VAL A 234 -10.20 -20.66 16.50
N ILE A 235 -9.11 -20.06 16.04
CA ILE A 235 -8.03 -19.57 16.87
C ILE A 235 -8.09 -18.04 16.88
N VAL A 236 -8.25 -17.46 18.06
CA VAL A 236 -8.29 -16.02 18.28
C VAL A 236 -6.99 -15.59 18.94
N GLY A 237 -6.33 -14.57 18.39
CA GLY A 237 -5.09 -14.02 18.95
C GLY A 237 -5.04 -12.50 18.79
N HIS A 238 -4.08 -11.87 19.45
CA HIS A 238 -3.73 -10.49 19.22
C HIS A 238 -2.48 -10.42 18.35
N ASN A 239 -2.63 -10.00 17.08
CA ASN A 239 -1.62 -10.24 16.04
C ASN A 239 -1.46 -11.74 15.74
N VAL A 240 -2.61 -12.44 15.62
CA VAL A 240 -2.68 -13.89 15.40
C VAL A 240 -1.87 -14.39 14.20
N ALA A 241 -1.56 -13.51 13.25
CA ALA A 241 -0.74 -13.86 12.08
C ALA A 241 0.71 -14.20 12.47
N PHE A 242 1.23 -13.60 13.54
CA PHE A 242 2.54 -13.94 14.12
C PHE A 242 2.51 -15.31 14.78
N ASP A 243 1.47 -15.60 15.56
CA ASP A 243 1.28 -16.87 16.26
C ASP A 243 1.04 -18.00 15.26
N ARG A 244 0.17 -17.74 14.27
CA ARG A 244 -0.18 -18.65 13.17
C ARG A 244 1.05 -19.18 12.47
N SER A 245 2.07 -18.34 12.23
CA SER A 245 3.26 -18.81 11.50
C SER A 245 4.10 -19.78 12.32
N ARG A 246 3.80 -20.00 13.61
CA ARG A 246 4.42 -21.03 14.45
C ARG A 246 3.53 -22.27 14.63
N VAL A 247 2.36 -22.31 13.99
CA VAL A 247 1.44 -23.45 14.02
C VAL A 247 1.76 -24.43 12.91
N ARG A 248 1.87 -25.71 13.25
CA ARG A 248 2.31 -26.80 12.37
C ARG A 248 1.45 -26.96 11.12
N GLU A 249 0.14 -26.99 11.30
CA GLU A 249 -0.84 -27.30 10.24
C GLU A 249 -0.87 -26.24 9.12
N GLN A 250 -0.35 -25.04 9.40
CA GLN A 250 -0.30 -23.94 8.43
C GLN A 250 0.69 -24.19 7.30
N TYR A 251 1.61 -25.13 7.49
CA TYR A 251 2.65 -25.51 6.52
C TYR A 251 2.27 -26.72 5.66
N PHE A 252 1.12 -27.36 5.91
CA PHE A 252 0.62 -28.41 5.02
C PHE A 252 0.32 -27.84 3.64
N THR A 253 0.47 -28.62 2.57
CA THR A 253 0.10 -28.17 1.22
C THR A 253 -1.40 -27.98 1.11
N LYS A 254 -2.17 -28.95 1.61
CA LYS A 254 -3.64 -28.89 1.66
C LYS A 254 -4.11 -28.04 2.84
N ARG A 255 -5.21 -27.31 2.63
CA ARG A 255 -5.82 -26.47 3.64
C ARG A 255 -6.44 -27.31 4.75
N THR A 256 -6.43 -26.77 5.97
CA THR A 256 -7.14 -27.34 7.11
C THR A 256 -8.38 -26.48 7.42
N PRO A 257 -9.38 -27.03 8.14
CA PRO A 257 -10.58 -26.30 8.49
C PRO A 257 -10.38 -25.28 9.62
N ALA A 258 -9.22 -25.26 10.30
CA ALA A 258 -8.88 -24.20 11.25
C ALA A 258 -8.83 -22.82 10.59
N LYS A 259 -9.46 -21.84 11.24
CA LYS A 259 -9.44 -20.43 10.85
C LYS A 259 -8.91 -19.55 11.98
N TYR A 260 -8.28 -18.44 11.59
CA TYR A 260 -7.66 -17.50 12.51
C TYR A 260 -8.42 -16.18 12.51
N TRP A 261 -8.65 -15.65 13.71
CA TRP A 261 -9.34 -14.39 13.94
C TRP A 261 -8.48 -13.44 14.76
N ASP A 262 -8.28 -12.22 14.23
CA ASP A 262 -7.27 -11.29 14.75
C ASP A 262 -7.91 -10.08 15.43
N THR A 263 -7.72 -9.96 16.74
CA THR A 263 -8.21 -8.81 17.51
C THR A 263 -7.47 -7.52 17.16
N MET A 264 -6.21 -7.60 16.68
CA MET A 264 -5.44 -6.45 16.21
C MET A 264 -6.03 -5.90 14.90
N SER A 265 -6.35 -6.77 13.94
CA SER A 265 -7.06 -6.38 12.72
C SER A 265 -8.39 -5.68 13.00
N MET A 266 -9.16 -6.18 13.97
CA MET A 266 -10.41 -5.55 14.39
C MET A 266 -10.17 -4.16 15.00
N SER A 267 -9.21 -4.05 15.91
CA SER A 267 -8.90 -2.79 16.59
C SER A 267 -8.37 -1.74 15.60
N ILE A 268 -7.55 -2.12 14.63
CA ILE A 268 -7.05 -1.21 13.59
C ILE A 268 -8.20 -0.69 12.72
N ALA A 269 -9.10 -1.57 12.29
CA ALA A 269 -10.24 -1.18 11.45
C ALA A 269 -11.22 -0.24 12.18
N ILE A 270 -11.34 -0.35 13.51
CA ILE A 270 -12.30 0.42 14.31
C ILE A 270 -11.66 1.69 14.91
N CYS A 271 -10.52 1.55 15.58
CA CYS A 271 -9.87 2.57 16.42
C CYS A 271 -8.46 2.96 15.92
N GLY A 272 -7.94 2.28 14.89
CA GLY A 272 -6.58 2.51 14.39
C GLY A 272 -6.40 3.87 13.72
N MET A 273 -5.16 4.38 13.76
CA MET A 273 -4.77 5.68 13.23
C MET A 273 -3.91 5.56 11.96
N ALA A 274 -3.98 6.55 11.08
CA ALA A 274 -3.03 6.71 9.98
C ALA A 274 -1.68 7.27 10.47
N ASP A 275 -0.59 7.08 9.73
CA ASP A 275 0.77 7.46 10.15
C ASP A 275 0.91 8.93 10.55
N HIS A 276 0.34 9.85 9.76
CA HIS A 276 0.36 11.28 10.08
C HIS A 276 -0.45 11.64 11.34
N GLN A 277 -1.44 10.82 11.69
CA GLN A 277 -2.22 10.99 12.92
C GLN A 277 -1.48 10.44 14.14
N ARG A 278 -0.68 9.37 13.98
CA ARG A 278 0.19 8.85 15.06
C ARG A 278 1.15 9.91 15.57
N LEU A 279 1.75 10.70 14.67
CA LEU A 279 2.60 11.83 15.05
C LEU A 279 1.87 12.87 15.91
N ILE A 280 0.59 13.16 15.62
CA ILE A 280 -0.24 14.11 16.40
C ILE A 280 -0.60 13.49 17.76
N TYR A 281 -0.83 12.18 17.79
CA TYR A 281 -1.08 11.44 19.03
C TYR A 281 0.14 11.48 19.96
N GLU A 282 1.36 11.31 19.43
CA GLU A 282 2.62 11.26 20.19
C GLU A 282 3.13 12.64 20.63
N GLN A 283 2.94 13.68 19.82
CA GLN A 283 3.49 15.02 20.11
C GLN A 283 2.96 15.66 21.39
N SER A 284 1.76 15.29 21.85
CA SER A 284 1.24 15.77 23.14
C SER A 284 1.78 15.04 24.36
N ASP A 285 2.23 13.80 24.20
CA ASP A 285 2.79 13.02 25.31
C ASP A 285 4.18 13.57 25.68
N ALA A 286 4.86 14.24 24.74
CA ALA A 286 6.22 14.77 24.88
C ALA A 286 6.30 16.21 25.40
N SER A 287 5.20 16.96 25.43
CA SER A 287 5.19 18.36 25.86
C SER A 287 4.34 18.55 27.11
N GLY A 288 5.00 18.77 28.24
CA GLY A 288 4.38 19.46 29.39
C GLY A 288 3.79 20.81 28.99
N GLU A 289 3.05 21.42 29.92
CA GLU A 289 2.05 22.50 29.82
C GLU A 289 2.26 23.71 28.86
N ASP A 290 3.36 23.82 28.11
CA ASP A 290 3.75 25.00 27.32
C ASP A 290 3.52 24.93 25.79
N SER A 291 2.87 23.90 25.24
CA SER A 291 2.57 23.88 23.79
C SER A 291 1.28 24.66 23.47
N GLN A 292 1.35 25.98 23.33
CA GLN A 292 0.26 26.81 22.78
C GLN A 292 -0.10 26.47 21.31
N ILE A 293 0.64 25.56 20.65
CA ILE A 293 0.64 25.40 19.19
C ILE A 293 -0.53 24.53 18.67
N PHE A 294 -1.22 23.73 19.51
CA PHE A 294 -2.37 22.91 19.05
C PHE A 294 -3.49 22.73 20.10
N LYS A 295 -4.07 23.82 20.61
CA LYS A 295 -5.37 23.79 21.33
C LYS A 295 -6.55 23.68 20.36
N GLU A 296 -6.50 22.74 19.41
CA GLU A 296 -7.67 22.44 18.58
C GLU A 296 -8.60 21.52 19.39
N GLY A 297 -9.76 22.04 19.82
CA GLY A 297 -10.66 21.34 20.77
C GLY A 297 -11.20 19.98 20.31
N TRP A 298 -10.98 19.59 19.05
CA TRP A 298 -11.39 18.27 18.55
C TRP A 298 -10.37 17.18 18.90
N ILE A 299 -9.11 17.53 19.17
CA ILE A 299 -8.02 16.57 19.43
C ILE A 299 -8.33 15.74 20.68
N ASP A 300 -8.85 16.37 21.74
CA ASP A 300 -9.19 15.69 22.99
C ASP A 300 -10.33 14.69 22.80
N HIS A 301 -11.36 15.07 22.02
CA HIS A 301 -12.44 14.14 21.66
C HIS A 301 -11.91 12.99 20.80
N TRP A 302 -11.09 13.30 19.80
CA TRP A 302 -10.51 12.32 18.90
C TRP A 302 -9.60 11.30 19.62
N ARG A 303 -8.75 11.73 20.57
CA ARG A 303 -7.94 10.83 21.41
C ARG A 303 -8.77 9.85 22.24
N LYS A 304 -9.99 10.23 22.62
CA LYS A 304 -10.90 9.35 23.36
C LYS A 304 -11.39 8.17 22.52
N VAL A 305 -11.31 8.22 21.19
CA VAL A 305 -11.86 7.18 20.30
C VAL A 305 -10.81 6.42 19.47
N VAL A 306 -9.52 6.78 19.59
CA VAL A 306 -8.41 6.11 18.90
C VAL A 306 -7.42 5.48 19.89
N CYS A 307 -6.61 4.53 19.43
CA CYS A 307 -5.52 3.93 20.22
C CYS A 307 -4.37 3.40 19.34
N ARG A 308 -3.24 3.07 19.98
CA ARG A 308 -2.14 2.33 19.35
C ARG A 308 -2.54 0.86 19.18
N ASN A 309 -1.79 0.13 18.36
CA ASN A 309 -2.18 -1.22 17.96
C ASN A 309 -1.69 -2.34 18.90
N SER A 310 -0.84 -2.06 19.89
CA SER A 310 -0.31 -3.09 20.80
C SER A 310 -1.40 -3.61 21.75
N LEU A 311 -1.27 -4.86 22.20
CA LEU A 311 -2.22 -5.53 23.08
C LEU A 311 -2.57 -4.65 24.28
N GLU A 312 -1.55 -4.21 25.01
CA GLU A 312 -1.68 -3.32 26.17
C GLU A 312 -2.35 -1.98 25.85
N ALA A 313 -2.08 -1.38 24.70
CA ALA A 313 -2.71 -0.11 24.34
C ALA A 313 -4.19 -0.30 24.02
N VAL A 314 -4.57 -1.42 23.39
CA VAL A 314 -5.95 -1.76 23.07
C VAL A 314 -6.72 -2.18 24.33
N HIS A 315 -6.12 -3.03 25.17
CA HIS A 315 -6.68 -3.46 26.44
C HIS A 315 -6.93 -2.28 27.37
N SER A 316 -5.91 -1.45 27.59
CA SER A 316 -6.03 -0.22 28.40
C SER A 316 -7.13 0.70 27.86
N LYS A 317 -7.29 0.78 26.54
CA LYS A 317 -8.30 1.62 25.90
C LYS A 317 -9.73 1.12 26.09
N LEU A 318 -9.94 -0.19 26.00
CA LEU A 318 -11.27 -0.78 25.88
C LEU A 318 -11.76 -1.48 27.14
N CYS A 319 -10.84 -1.98 27.97
CA CYS A 319 -11.13 -2.88 29.08
C CYS A 319 -10.74 -2.31 30.45
N SER A 320 -10.03 -1.18 30.54
CA SER A 320 -9.54 -0.62 31.82
C SER A 320 -10.62 -0.27 32.84
N ALA A 321 -11.85 0.00 32.40
CA ALA A 321 -12.97 0.28 33.30
C ALA A 321 -13.64 -0.99 33.86
N SER A 322 -13.44 -2.13 33.21
CA SER A 322 -14.12 -3.41 33.52
C SER A 322 -13.17 -4.51 33.96
N SER A 323 -11.86 -4.36 33.76
CA SER A 323 -10.84 -5.37 34.09
C SER A 323 -9.91 -4.88 35.18
N SER A 324 -9.53 -5.80 36.09
CA SER A 324 -8.49 -5.61 37.09
C SER A 324 -7.09 -6.00 36.59
N LEU A 325 -6.99 -6.56 35.37
CA LEU A 325 -5.75 -7.05 34.79
C LEU A 325 -4.75 -5.91 34.55
N LYS A 326 -3.54 -6.06 35.09
CA LYS A 326 -2.42 -5.14 34.84
C LYS A 326 -1.41 -5.81 33.93
N MET A 327 -1.19 -5.22 32.77
CA MET A 327 -0.20 -5.70 31.81
C MET A 327 1.19 -5.14 32.16
N ASP A 328 2.17 -6.04 32.34
CA ASP A 328 3.56 -5.69 32.66
C ASP A 328 4.47 -5.93 31.45
N LYS A 329 5.00 -4.84 30.88
CA LYS A 329 5.90 -4.89 29.71
C LYS A 329 7.32 -5.31 30.01
N SER A 330 7.73 -5.34 31.29
CA SER A 330 9.13 -5.62 31.63
C SER A 330 9.53 -7.05 31.24
N LEU A 331 8.61 -8.00 31.42
CA LEU A 331 8.83 -9.44 31.17
C LEU A 331 8.93 -9.78 29.68
N GLN A 332 8.18 -9.12 28.79
CA GLN A 332 8.29 -9.33 27.33
C GLN A 332 9.73 -9.09 26.83
N SER A 333 10.46 -8.16 27.45
CA SER A 333 11.80 -7.83 27.00
C SER A 333 12.81 -8.97 27.18
N MET A 334 12.52 -9.93 28.08
CA MET A 334 13.36 -11.11 28.31
C MET A 334 13.37 -12.03 27.08
N PHE A 335 12.21 -12.27 26.46
CA PHE A 335 12.11 -13.05 25.22
C PHE A 335 12.92 -12.45 24.05
N VAL A 336 13.20 -11.15 24.11
CA VAL A 336 13.93 -10.42 23.06
C VAL A 336 15.43 -10.33 23.33
N LYS A 337 15.82 -10.11 24.59
CA LYS A 337 17.19 -9.74 24.97
C LYS A 337 17.97 -10.82 25.68
N ASP A 338 17.29 -11.77 26.31
CA ASP A 338 17.91 -12.78 27.15
C ASP A 338 17.94 -14.14 26.41
N ASP A 339 18.84 -15.01 26.85
CA ASP A 339 18.98 -16.35 26.29
C ASP A 339 17.90 -17.30 26.82
N ILE A 340 17.82 -18.50 26.22
CA ILE A 340 16.81 -19.49 26.57
C ILE A 340 16.99 -20.05 27.99
N ASP A 341 18.19 -19.99 28.55
CA ASP A 341 18.47 -20.48 29.90
C ASP A 341 17.90 -19.53 30.95
N GLU A 342 17.98 -18.23 30.70
CA GLU A 342 17.37 -17.20 31.55
C GLU A 342 15.83 -17.20 31.45
N ILE A 343 15.29 -17.49 30.27
CA ILE A 343 13.85 -17.72 30.11
C ILE A 343 13.41 -18.96 30.92
N ARG A 344 14.24 -20.01 30.94
CA ARG A 344 13.97 -21.23 31.72
C ARG A 344 14.00 -20.95 33.23
N SER A 345 14.92 -20.11 33.71
CA SER A 345 15.02 -19.77 35.13
C SER A 345 13.80 -18.98 35.64
N HIS A 346 13.16 -18.19 34.76
CA HIS A 346 11.96 -17.40 35.05
C HIS A 346 10.65 -18.02 34.50
N PHE A 347 10.64 -19.32 34.21
CA PHE A 347 9.56 -19.99 33.49
C PHE A 347 8.15 -19.73 34.05
N GLN A 348 7.95 -19.75 35.38
CA GLN A 348 6.63 -19.54 35.99
C GLN A 348 6.09 -18.13 35.76
N GLU A 349 6.95 -17.12 35.94
CA GLU A 349 6.59 -15.71 35.77
C GLU A 349 6.27 -15.42 34.30
N LEU A 350 7.12 -15.89 33.39
CA LEU A 350 6.94 -15.71 31.95
C LEU A 350 5.72 -16.45 31.41
N THR A 351 5.44 -17.67 31.90
CA THR A 351 4.24 -18.41 31.48
C THR A 351 2.96 -17.75 31.97
N THR A 352 2.96 -17.23 33.20
CA THR A 352 1.84 -16.45 33.73
C THR A 352 1.65 -15.14 32.98
N TYR A 353 2.75 -14.47 32.58
CA TYR A 353 2.70 -13.30 31.70
C TYR A 353 2.00 -13.64 30.36
N CYS A 354 2.41 -14.72 29.70
CA CYS A 354 1.78 -15.15 28.43
C CYS A 354 0.29 -15.47 28.63
N ALA A 355 -0.06 -16.12 29.74
CA ALA A 355 -1.46 -16.42 30.06
C ALA A 355 -2.30 -15.13 30.29
N ASN A 356 -1.72 -14.11 30.89
CA ASN A 356 -2.35 -12.79 31.03
C ASN A 356 -2.55 -12.10 29.67
N ASP A 357 -1.61 -12.25 28.73
CA ASP A 357 -1.77 -11.73 27.36
C ASP A 357 -2.93 -12.42 26.61
N VAL A 358 -3.07 -13.75 26.79
CA VAL A 358 -4.22 -14.52 26.28
C VAL A 358 -5.54 -14.05 26.93
N LEU A 359 -5.55 -13.80 28.24
CA LEU A 359 -6.73 -13.31 28.94
C LEU A 359 -7.10 -11.88 28.50
N ALA A 360 -6.13 -10.99 28.34
CA ALA A 360 -6.34 -9.65 27.78
C ALA A 360 -6.92 -9.73 26.36
N THR A 361 -6.47 -10.68 25.55
CA THR A 361 -7.00 -10.94 24.21
C THR A 361 -8.46 -11.39 24.26
N TYR A 362 -8.82 -12.26 25.20
CA TYR A 362 -10.22 -12.65 25.44
C TYR A 362 -11.11 -11.46 25.80
N GLU A 363 -10.68 -10.62 26.75
CA GLU A 363 -11.44 -9.44 27.18
C GLU A 363 -11.61 -8.42 26.04
N ILE A 364 -10.55 -8.18 25.25
CA ILE A 364 -10.62 -7.33 24.06
C ILE A 364 -11.63 -7.90 23.05
N PHE A 365 -11.60 -9.22 22.83
CA PHE A 365 -12.52 -9.89 21.91
C PHE A 365 -13.99 -9.70 22.33
N GLN A 366 -14.31 -9.81 23.62
CA GLN A 366 -15.66 -9.58 24.15
C GLN A 366 -16.21 -8.21 23.78
N VAL A 367 -15.36 -7.18 23.81
CA VAL A 367 -15.74 -5.79 23.46
C VAL A 367 -15.76 -5.57 21.95
N LEU A 368 -14.71 -6.03 21.25
CA LEU A 368 -14.52 -5.71 19.83
C LEU A 368 -15.42 -6.53 18.91
N TYR A 369 -15.72 -7.79 19.21
CA TYR A 369 -16.44 -8.67 18.28
C TYR A 369 -17.86 -8.19 17.95
N PRO A 370 -18.69 -7.80 18.95
CA PRO A 370 -20.00 -7.21 18.68
C PRO A 370 -19.90 -5.89 17.90
N GLU A 371 -18.97 -5.00 18.27
CA GLU A 371 -18.79 -3.73 17.55
C GLU A 371 -18.34 -3.96 16.11
N PHE A 372 -17.41 -4.89 15.88
CA PHE A 372 -16.93 -5.24 14.56
C PHE A 372 -18.07 -5.73 13.66
N ARG A 373 -18.90 -6.67 14.14
CA ARG A 373 -20.08 -7.16 13.41
C ARG A 373 -21.07 -6.04 13.08
N SER A 374 -21.27 -5.08 13.99
CA SER A 374 -22.14 -3.92 13.75
C SER A 374 -21.59 -2.97 12.68
N ARG A 375 -20.26 -2.76 12.65
CA ARG A 375 -19.60 -1.85 11.72
C ARG A 375 -19.30 -2.47 10.36
N PHE A 376 -19.15 -3.78 10.29
CA PHE A 376 -18.84 -4.55 9.09
C PHE A 376 -19.90 -5.65 8.92
N PRO A 377 -21.12 -5.33 8.48
CA PRO A 377 -22.26 -6.25 8.59
C PRO A 377 -22.21 -7.45 7.64
N SER A 378 -21.54 -7.35 6.49
CA SER A 378 -21.54 -8.40 5.47
C SER A 378 -20.69 -9.62 5.87
N SER A 379 -21.27 -10.82 5.78
CA SER A 379 -20.54 -12.09 6.02
C SER A 379 -19.43 -12.33 4.99
N VAL A 380 -19.54 -11.72 3.81
CA VAL A 380 -18.48 -11.73 2.79
C VAL A 380 -17.19 -11.10 3.31
N THR A 381 -17.29 -9.98 4.03
CA THR A 381 -16.10 -9.33 4.62
C THR A 381 -15.43 -10.24 5.65
N HIS A 382 -16.21 -10.89 6.50
CA HIS A 382 -15.67 -11.78 7.52
C HIS A 382 -15.00 -13.03 6.93
N SER A 383 -15.64 -13.67 5.95
CA SER A 383 -15.08 -14.82 5.25
C SER A 383 -13.82 -14.44 4.46
N GLY A 384 -13.86 -13.30 3.75
CA GLY A 384 -12.70 -12.77 3.03
C GLY A 384 -11.49 -12.55 3.93
N MET A 385 -11.69 -11.96 5.12
CA MET A 385 -10.63 -11.78 6.10
C MET A 385 -10.05 -13.11 6.62
N MET A 386 -10.90 -14.12 6.87
CA MET A 386 -10.46 -15.47 7.26
C MET A 386 -9.66 -16.17 6.16
N GLU A 387 -10.00 -15.92 4.90
CA GLU A 387 -9.28 -16.50 3.77
C GLU A 387 -7.91 -15.83 3.61
N MET A 388 -7.86 -14.50 3.70
CA MET A 388 -6.61 -13.72 3.65
C MET A 388 -5.60 -14.08 4.74
N SER A 389 -6.06 -14.46 5.94
CA SER A 389 -5.17 -14.85 7.05
C SER A 389 -4.48 -16.21 6.81
N SER A 390 -4.96 -17.01 5.85
CA SER A 390 -4.48 -18.37 5.58
C SER A 390 -3.40 -18.50 4.50
N ALA A 391 -2.77 -17.38 4.12
CA ALA A 391 -1.72 -17.29 3.11
C ALA A 391 -0.59 -18.33 3.30
N TYR A 392 -0.01 -18.78 2.18
CA TYR A 392 0.95 -19.87 2.09
C TYR A 392 1.95 -19.66 0.95
N LEU A 393 3.25 -19.77 1.22
CA LEU A 393 4.28 -19.55 0.21
C LEU A 393 5.17 -20.80 0.08
N PRO A 394 5.15 -21.50 -1.07
CA PRO A 394 6.06 -22.61 -1.30
C PRO A 394 7.47 -22.09 -1.55
N ILE A 395 8.46 -22.75 -0.94
CA ILE A 395 9.88 -22.47 -1.11
C ILE A 395 10.64 -23.76 -1.41
N ASN A 396 11.83 -23.61 -1.97
CA ASN A 396 12.74 -24.72 -2.19
C ASN A 396 14.18 -24.29 -1.83
N LYS A 397 15.16 -25.13 -2.18
CA LYS A 397 16.58 -24.84 -1.93
C LYS A 397 17.01 -23.43 -2.38
N SER A 398 16.41 -22.89 -3.46
CA SER A 398 16.70 -21.54 -3.97
C SER A 398 16.52 -20.45 -2.92
N TRP A 399 15.59 -20.61 -1.96
CA TRP A 399 15.41 -19.66 -0.86
C TRP A 399 16.71 -19.49 -0.06
N ARG A 400 17.35 -20.60 0.34
CA ARG A 400 18.61 -20.59 1.09
C ARG A 400 19.76 -20.05 0.24
N ASP A 401 19.95 -20.63 -0.94
CA ASP A 401 21.05 -20.27 -1.84
C ASP A 401 21.01 -18.77 -2.22
N PHE A 402 19.81 -18.19 -2.27
CA PHE A 402 19.61 -16.76 -2.54
C PHE A 402 20.20 -15.87 -1.45
N PHE A 403 19.96 -16.20 -0.18
CA PHE A 403 20.46 -15.43 0.94
C PHE A 403 22.00 -15.40 0.94
N ASP A 404 22.62 -16.57 0.79
CA ASP A 404 24.08 -16.70 0.77
C ASP A 404 24.69 -15.95 -0.42
N LYS A 405 24.07 -16.08 -1.61
CA LYS A 405 24.47 -15.31 -2.79
C LYS A 405 24.39 -13.82 -2.53
N CYS A 406 23.27 -13.32 -2.01
CA CYS A 406 23.06 -11.89 -1.82
C CYS A 406 23.99 -11.31 -0.74
N ASN A 407 24.24 -12.02 0.36
CA ASN A 407 25.25 -11.61 1.34
C ASN A 407 26.63 -11.55 0.71
N ARG A 408 27.09 -12.65 0.10
CA ARG A 408 28.42 -12.69 -0.52
C ARG A 408 28.63 -11.57 -1.55
N LEU A 409 27.62 -11.29 -2.39
CA LEU A 409 27.71 -10.18 -3.35
C LEU A 409 27.71 -8.81 -2.68
N ALA A 410 26.91 -8.63 -1.62
CA ALA A 410 26.83 -7.36 -0.91
C ALA A 410 28.11 -7.08 -0.12
N ASP A 411 28.63 -8.08 0.57
CA ASP A 411 29.86 -8.01 1.35
C ASP A 411 31.04 -7.73 0.40
N ALA A 412 31.19 -8.49 -0.69
CA ALA A 412 32.23 -8.23 -1.70
C ALA A 412 32.20 -6.79 -2.27
N LYS A 413 31.02 -6.23 -2.56
CA LYS A 413 30.87 -4.84 -3.02
C LYS A 413 31.25 -3.84 -1.93
N ARG A 414 30.87 -4.08 -0.67
CA ARG A 414 31.21 -3.21 0.46
C ARG A 414 32.69 -3.28 0.80
N ASP A 415 33.27 -4.46 0.83
CA ASP A 415 34.67 -4.70 1.15
C ASP A 415 35.58 -4.13 0.09
N GLY A 416 35.22 -4.24 -1.19
CA GLY A 416 35.91 -3.52 -2.27
C GLY A 416 35.94 -2.02 -2.03
N ALA A 417 34.78 -1.41 -1.77
CA ALA A 417 34.69 0.03 -1.49
C ALA A 417 35.44 0.45 -0.21
N ALA A 418 35.52 -0.41 0.79
CA ALA A 418 36.28 -0.16 2.02
C ALA A 418 37.80 -0.18 1.76
N ARG A 419 38.28 -1.16 0.99
CA ARG A 419 39.69 -1.28 0.57
C ARG A 419 40.14 -0.10 -0.27
N ASP A 420 39.37 0.29 -1.27
CA ASP A 420 39.70 1.46 -2.10
C ASP A 420 39.78 2.74 -1.26
N LEU A 421 38.84 2.92 -0.32
CA LEU A 421 38.84 4.07 0.57
C LEU A 421 39.99 4.04 1.58
N ALA A 422 40.37 2.86 2.08
CA ALA A 422 41.51 2.69 2.96
C ALA A 422 42.83 3.04 2.25
N LEU A 423 43.02 2.59 1.01
CA LEU A 423 44.17 2.98 0.17
C LEU A 423 44.22 4.50 -0.06
N CYS A 424 43.07 5.13 -0.34
CA CYS A 424 43.00 6.59 -0.44
C CYS A 424 43.43 7.26 0.87
N ALA A 425 42.93 6.79 2.02
CA ALA A 425 43.29 7.33 3.33
C ALA A 425 44.78 7.14 3.63
N GLU A 426 45.32 5.94 3.38
CA GLU A 426 46.72 5.60 3.60
C GLU A 426 47.65 6.50 2.79
N SER A 427 47.32 6.74 1.51
CA SER A 427 48.12 7.60 0.62
C SER A 427 48.28 9.05 1.12
N LEU A 428 47.39 9.52 2.01
CA LEU A 428 47.45 10.84 2.62
C LEU A 428 48.28 10.86 3.92
N THR A 429 48.48 9.72 4.59
CA THR A 429 49.15 9.66 5.90
C THR A 429 50.58 10.23 5.85
N GLY A 430 51.31 9.98 4.76
CA GLY A 430 52.67 10.50 4.54
C GLY A 430 52.78 12.02 4.48
N TRP A 431 51.66 12.74 4.40
CA TRP A 431 51.64 14.21 4.40
C TRP A 431 52.07 14.81 5.74
N VAL A 432 52.04 14.02 6.83
CA VAL A 432 52.49 14.44 8.17
C VAL A 432 53.96 14.90 8.17
N LYS A 433 54.83 14.21 7.41
CA LYS A 433 56.28 14.47 7.37
C LYS A 433 56.64 15.86 6.83
N TYR A 434 55.83 16.38 5.89
CA TYR A 434 56.07 17.64 5.19
C TYR A 434 54.95 18.66 5.41
N LYS A 435 54.05 18.41 6.38
CA LYS A 435 52.89 19.26 6.69
C LYS A 435 52.07 19.70 5.47
N ARG A 436 51.99 18.85 4.42
CA ARG A 436 51.27 19.19 3.16
C ARG A 436 49.79 19.47 3.41
N TYR A 437 49.23 18.86 4.45
CA TYR A 437 47.84 19.04 4.86
C TYR A 437 47.49 20.48 5.26
N GLU A 438 48.45 21.30 5.72
CA GLU A 438 48.20 22.71 6.10
C GLU A 438 47.78 23.56 4.89
N LYS A 439 48.17 23.14 3.68
CA LYS A 439 47.82 23.81 2.42
C LYS A 439 46.70 23.11 1.65
N ASP A 440 46.16 22.00 2.15
CA ASP A 440 45.09 21.26 1.48
C ASP A 440 43.73 21.91 1.79
N PRO A 441 42.82 22.11 0.81
CA PRO A 441 41.52 22.73 1.04
C PRO A 441 40.59 22.00 2.04
N TRP A 442 40.83 20.71 2.31
CA TRP A 442 39.96 19.90 3.19
C TRP A 442 40.67 19.34 4.43
N MET A 443 41.91 18.86 4.30
CA MET A 443 42.60 18.11 5.35
C MET A 443 43.23 18.99 6.43
N TRP A 444 43.33 20.30 6.22
CA TRP A 444 43.89 21.26 7.20
C TRP A 444 43.19 21.22 8.56
N VAL A 445 41.91 20.84 8.59
CA VAL A 445 41.07 20.80 9.81
C VAL A 445 41.05 19.43 10.49
N SER A 446 41.65 18.41 9.89
CA SER A 446 41.69 17.05 10.44
C SER A 446 42.76 16.92 11.53
N ASP A 447 42.62 15.92 12.40
CA ASP A 447 43.53 15.71 13.53
C ASP A 447 44.79 14.94 13.12
N TRP A 448 45.86 15.68 12.83
CA TRP A 448 47.14 15.14 12.39
C TRP A 448 48.10 14.74 13.53
N SER A 449 47.65 14.75 14.79
CA SER A 449 48.47 14.30 15.92
C SER A 449 48.86 12.83 15.80
N THR A 450 50.10 12.50 16.17
CA THR A 450 50.62 11.12 16.24
C THR A 450 50.89 10.74 17.70
N THR A 451 50.90 9.44 18.00
CA THR A 451 51.19 8.95 19.37
C THR A 451 52.61 8.40 19.43
N LYS A 452 53.24 8.37 20.62
CA LYS A 452 54.64 7.95 20.78
C LYS A 452 54.98 6.55 20.22
N ASN A 453 53.97 5.68 20.01
CA ASN A 453 54.12 4.32 19.50
C ASN A 453 53.42 4.10 18.13
N ASN A 454 52.98 5.15 17.44
CA ASN A 454 52.35 5.03 16.12
C ASN A 454 52.54 6.32 15.30
N ASP A 455 53.23 6.20 14.17
CA ASP A 455 53.48 7.30 13.23
C ASP A 455 52.25 7.67 12.39
N LEU A 456 51.16 6.91 12.51
CA LEU A 456 49.91 7.19 11.82
C LEU A 456 49.10 8.31 12.50
N PRO A 457 48.52 9.25 11.72
CA PRO A 457 47.68 10.33 12.25
C PRO A 457 46.40 9.85 12.95
N SER A 458 45.97 10.57 13.99
CA SER A 458 44.72 10.31 14.73
C SER A 458 43.47 10.24 13.82
N TRP A 459 43.34 11.13 12.82
CA TRP A 459 42.21 11.09 11.88
C TRP A 459 42.15 9.78 11.08
N TYR A 460 43.30 9.21 10.72
CA TYR A 460 43.38 7.95 9.96
C TYR A 460 42.93 6.78 10.83
N LEU A 461 43.44 6.69 12.05
CA LEU A 461 43.01 5.67 13.02
C LEU A 461 41.51 5.77 13.32
N ASN A 462 40.96 6.99 13.36
CA ASN A 462 39.53 7.23 13.56
C ASN A 462 38.67 6.81 12.36
N CYS A 463 39.26 6.50 11.20
CA CYS A 463 38.53 5.91 10.08
C CYS A 463 38.25 4.41 10.30
N PHE A 464 38.87 3.76 11.29
CA PHE A 464 38.65 2.35 11.63
C PHE A 464 37.81 2.19 12.90
N LYS A 465 37.21 1.01 13.12
CA LYS A 465 36.42 0.74 14.33
C LYS A 465 37.29 0.75 15.58
N ASP A 466 38.42 0.05 15.53
CA ASP A 466 39.41 -0.07 16.59
C ASP A 466 40.85 -0.06 16.04
N LYS A 467 41.84 -0.10 16.93
CA LYS A 467 43.26 -0.07 16.57
C LYS A 467 43.71 -1.33 15.81
N LYS A 468 43.13 -2.50 16.10
CA LYS A 468 43.50 -3.76 15.42
C LYS A 468 43.07 -3.70 13.95
N SER A 469 41.86 -3.20 13.70
CA SER A 469 41.30 -2.97 12.38
C SER A 469 42.19 -2.10 11.49
N SER A 470 42.89 -1.11 12.06
CA SER A 470 43.81 -0.24 11.32
C SER A 470 45.15 -0.89 10.94
N MET A 471 45.43 -2.09 11.43
CA MET A 471 46.66 -2.87 11.18
C MET A 471 46.42 -4.07 10.26
N ILE A 472 45.18 -4.30 9.83
CA ILE A 472 44.83 -5.38 8.90
C ILE A 472 45.41 -5.03 7.52
N GLU A 473 46.01 -6.03 6.85
CA GLU A 473 46.49 -5.86 5.48
C GLU A 473 45.31 -5.51 4.55
N ASN A 474 45.52 -4.61 3.60
CA ASN A 474 44.41 -4.08 2.80
C ASN A 474 43.68 -5.18 2.02
N GLU A 475 44.36 -6.25 1.63
CA GLU A 475 43.77 -7.42 0.96
C GLU A 475 42.73 -8.15 1.83
N GLU A 476 42.90 -8.15 3.15
CA GLU A 476 42.02 -8.80 4.14
C GLU A 476 41.02 -7.81 4.79
N LEU A 477 41.05 -6.53 4.40
CA LEU A 477 40.21 -5.51 5.00
C LEU A 477 38.74 -5.63 4.53
N GLU A 478 37.89 -6.04 5.46
CA GLU A 478 36.43 -6.00 5.27
C GLU A 478 35.80 -4.65 5.66
N ALA A 479 34.62 -4.36 5.11
CA ALA A 479 33.87 -3.14 5.37
C ALA A 479 33.46 -2.95 6.83
N GLU A 480 33.38 -4.04 7.60
CA GLU A 480 33.10 -3.95 9.02
C GLU A 480 34.26 -3.38 9.83
N HIS A 481 35.49 -3.42 9.34
CA HIS A 481 36.66 -2.85 10.03
C HIS A 481 36.71 -1.32 9.93
N MET A 482 36.00 -0.72 8.96
CA MET A 482 36.08 0.70 8.63
C MET A 482 34.80 1.49 8.95
N LYS A 483 34.95 2.69 9.51
CA LYS A 483 33.90 3.71 9.64
C LYS A 483 33.73 4.45 8.31
N MET A 484 33.21 3.77 7.30
CA MET A 484 32.98 4.30 5.94
C MET A 484 32.13 5.58 5.84
N LEU A 485 31.43 5.98 6.91
CA LEU A 485 30.63 7.20 6.99
C LEU A 485 31.23 8.26 7.93
N SER A 486 32.53 8.14 8.25
CA SER A 486 33.22 9.14 9.06
C SER A 486 33.18 10.52 8.41
N ARG A 487 33.38 11.56 9.22
CA ARG A 487 33.44 12.94 8.73
C ARG A 487 34.69 13.21 7.89
N ASP A 488 35.68 12.34 7.97
CA ASP A 488 36.93 12.45 7.23
C ASP A 488 36.82 11.85 5.83
N VAL A 489 35.87 10.93 5.56
CA VAL A 489 35.67 10.36 4.21
C VAL A 489 35.42 11.45 3.14
N PRO A 490 34.50 12.42 3.32
CA PRO A 490 34.33 13.51 2.35
C PRO A 490 35.59 14.38 2.21
N ARG A 491 36.42 14.47 3.26
CA ARG A 491 37.69 15.19 3.19
C ARG A 491 38.71 14.40 2.41
N ILE A 492 38.90 13.10 2.69
CA ILE A 492 39.81 12.18 1.98
C ILE A 492 39.51 12.18 0.48
N LEU A 493 38.24 12.25 0.07
CA LEU A 493 37.83 12.33 -1.34
C LEU A 493 37.87 13.76 -1.93
N GLY A 494 38.12 14.78 -1.11
CA GLY A 494 38.12 16.18 -1.54
C GLY A 494 36.78 16.60 -2.16
N MET A 495 35.69 16.35 -1.45
CA MET A 495 34.34 16.54 -1.96
C MET A 495 34.00 18.02 -2.23
N CYS A 496 33.32 18.26 -3.34
CA CYS A 496 32.84 19.57 -3.81
C CYS A 496 31.32 19.56 -4.04
N TYR A 497 30.68 20.72 -3.88
CA TYR A 497 29.32 21.00 -4.33
C TYR A 497 29.34 22.14 -5.35
N GLY A 498 29.06 21.83 -6.61
CA GLY A 498 29.44 22.67 -7.74
C GLY A 498 30.95 22.94 -7.73
N PRO A 499 31.41 24.17 -7.97
CA PRO A 499 32.84 24.49 -7.94
C PRO A 499 33.40 24.67 -6.51
N PHE A 500 32.56 24.60 -5.47
CA PHE A 500 32.91 24.98 -4.10
C PHE A 500 33.27 23.76 -3.23
N PRO A 501 34.33 23.82 -2.41
CA PRO A 501 34.67 22.71 -1.52
C PRO A 501 33.67 22.56 -0.39
N LEU A 502 33.39 21.30 -0.02
CA LEU A 502 32.58 20.99 1.15
C LEU A 502 33.33 21.28 2.45
N PHE A 503 32.58 21.78 3.43
CA PHE A 503 33.07 22.05 4.77
C PHE A 503 32.03 21.65 5.82
N TYR A 504 32.47 21.14 6.97
CA TYR A 504 31.59 20.72 8.06
C TYR A 504 31.69 21.67 9.25
N LYS A 505 30.56 22.28 9.65
CA LYS A 505 30.45 23.04 10.92
C LYS A 505 29.48 22.31 11.83
N ALA A 506 29.88 21.99 13.06
CA ALA A 506 29.05 21.18 13.94
C ALA A 506 27.67 21.77 14.28
N ALA A 507 27.53 23.11 14.30
CA ALA A 507 26.25 23.78 14.52
C ALA A 507 25.30 23.67 13.31
N PHE A 508 25.84 23.46 12.10
CA PHE A 508 25.10 23.59 10.84
C PHE A 508 25.15 22.33 9.94
N GLY A 509 25.97 21.34 10.29
CA GLY A 509 26.24 20.16 9.48
C GLY A 509 27.18 20.45 8.30
N TRP A 510 27.05 19.65 7.24
CA TRP A 510 27.77 19.84 5.97
C TRP A 510 27.21 21.03 5.19
N GLY A 511 28.13 21.79 4.61
CA GLY A 511 27.88 22.91 3.73
C GLY A 511 29.05 23.12 2.78
N PHE A 512 29.12 24.28 2.16
CA PHE A 512 30.17 24.62 1.18
C PHE A 512 30.63 26.06 1.33
N LEU A 513 31.87 26.32 0.93
CA LEU A 513 32.54 27.61 1.09
C LEU A 513 32.49 28.42 -0.20
N VAL A 514 31.85 29.59 -0.15
CA VAL A 514 31.71 30.51 -1.28
C VAL A 514 32.50 31.79 -0.98
N PRO A 515 33.38 32.28 -1.88
CA PRO A 515 34.11 33.52 -1.65
C PRO A 515 33.16 34.68 -1.38
N LYS A 516 33.46 35.52 -0.37
CA LYS A 516 32.76 36.80 -0.20
C LYS A 516 32.98 37.66 -1.46
N ALA A 517 32.00 38.49 -1.82
CA ALA A 517 32.09 39.33 -3.01
C ALA A 517 33.44 40.08 -3.05
N LEU A 518 34.27 39.74 -4.05
CA LEU A 518 35.62 40.25 -4.18
C LEU A 518 35.56 41.75 -4.46
N LYS A 519 36.22 42.57 -3.63
CA LYS A 519 36.58 43.93 -4.05
C LYS A 519 37.66 43.81 -5.14
N PRO A 520 37.55 44.51 -6.29
CA PRO A 520 38.65 44.57 -7.25
C PRO A 520 39.89 45.10 -6.51
N ASN A 521 41.00 44.36 -6.55
CA ASN A 521 42.30 44.69 -5.92
C ASN A 521 42.45 44.45 -4.41
N ALA A 522 41.65 43.58 -3.78
CA ALA A 522 41.94 43.16 -2.42
C ALA A 522 43.14 42.17 -2.39
N GLU A 523 44.26 42.57 -1.77
CA GLU A 523 45.34 41.65 -1.40
C GLU A 523 44.88 40.80 -0.21
N TRP A 524 44.82 39.48 -0.41
CA TRP A 524 44.42 38.54 0.63
C TRP A 524 45.63 37.80 1.17
N GLN A 525 45.66 37.58 2.49
CA GLN A 525 46.66 36.72 3.10
C GLN A 525 46.51 35.28 2.59
N GLU A 526 47.63 34.63 2.26
CA GLU A 526 47.63 33.24 1.78
C GLU A 526 46.99 32.28 2.78
N THR A 527 47.20 32.56 4.08
CA THR A 527 46.60 31.87 5.21
C THR A 527 46.09 32.86 6.26
N GLU A 528 45.00 32.52 6.95
CA GLU A 528 44.43 33.30 8.05
C GLU A 528 44.23 32.39 9.27
N LEU A 529 44.50 32.85 10.49
CA LEU A 529 44.26 32.03 11.69
C LEU A 529 42.76 32.00 11.99
N VAL A 530 42.19 30.80 12.06
CA VAL A 530 40.78 30.60 12.40
C VAL A 530 40.64 29.68 13.61
N TRP A 531 39.65 29.99 14.44
CA TRP A 531 39.32 29.20 15.61
C TRP A 531 38.56 27.93 15.22
N VAL A 532 39.13 26.78 15.57
CA VAL A 532 38.49 25.47 15.42
C VAL A 532 38.02 24.99 16.80
N LYS A 533 37.07 24.05 16.83
CA LYS A 533 36.35 23.56 18.01
C LYS A 533 37.18 23.10 19.23
N ARG A 534 38.50 22.94 19.10
CA ARG A 534 39.40 22.50 20.19
C ARG A 534 40.04 23.65 20.99
N GLY A 535 39.74 24.91 20.64
CA GLY A 535 40.37 26.08 21.27
C GLY A 535 41.74 26.42 20.67
N ASP A 536 42.16 25.70 19.64
CA ASP A 536 43.39 25.95 18.89
C ASP A 536 43.12 26.89 17.70
N GLU A 537 44.02 27.86 17.48
CA GLU A 537 44.09 28.62 16.24
C GLU A 537 44.82 27.81 15.18
N VAL A 538 44.16 27.58 14.04
CA VAL A 538 44.72 26.81 12.92
C VAL A 538 44.80 27.70 11.68
N ALA A 539 45.89 27.59 10.92
CA ALA A 539 46.06 28.31 9.66
C ALA A 539 45.06 27.80 8.61
N PHE A 540 44.16 28.67 8.19
CA PHE A 540 43.13 28.42 7.19
C PHE A 540 43.67 28.73 5.78
N PRO A 541 43.64 27.77 4.83
CA PRO A 541 44.32 27.90 3.54
C PRO A 541 43.50 28.68 2.51
N ASN A 542 43.41 30.01 2.67
CA ASN A 542 42.64 30.91 1.80
C ASN A 542 43.01 30.76 0.32
N LYS A 543 44.32 30.81 0.01
CA LYS A 543 44.83 30.75 -1.37
C LYS A 543 44.50 29.42 -2.03
N SER A 544 44.76 28.29 -1.37
CA SER A 544 44.47 26.96 -1.92
C SER A 544 42.98 26.74 -2.22
N ILE A 545 42.09 27.29 -1.37
CA ILE A 545 40.64 27.19 -1.60
C ILE A 545 40.22 28.06 -2.80
N LEU A 546 40.77 29.28 -2.94
CA LEU A 546 40.50 30.14 -4.10
C LEU A 546 41.01 29.51 -5.40
N ASP A 547 42.23 28.97 -5.39
CA ASP A 547 42.86 28.31 -6.53
C ASP A 547 42.05 27.08 -6.97
N LEU A 548 41.56 26.28 -6.01
CA LEU A 548 40.65 25.16 -6.29
C LEU A 548 39.37 25.64 -6.99
N ILE A 549 38.73 26.70 -6.49
CA ILE A 549 37.47 27.20 -7.08
C ILE A 549 37.72 27.72 -8.50
N ALA A 550 38.83 28.43 -8.71
CA ALA A 550 39.24 28.91 -10.03
C ALA A 550 39.50 27.75 -10.99
N LEU A 551 40.22 26.73 -10.53
CA LEU A 551 40.50 25.51 -11.29
C LEU A 551 39.21 24.76 -11.66
N ASN A 552 38.29 24.58 -10.70
CA ASN A 552 37.01 23.92 -10.93
C ASN A 552 36.18 24.67 -11.99
N ARG A 553 36.16 26.00 -11.94
CA ARG A 553 35.49 26.82 -12.96
C ARG A 553 36.16 26.71 -14.33
N ALA A 554 37.49 26.71 -14.39
CA ALA A 554 38.24 26.51 -15.62
C ALA A 554 37.98 25.13 -16.24
N ASN A 555 37.77 24.12 -15.40
CA ASN A 555 37.38 22.76 -15.80
C ASN A 555 35.88 22.62 -16.11
N ASN A 556 35.14 23.73 -16.26
CA ASN A 556 33.71 23.76 -16.59
C ASN A 556 32.81 22.99 -15.60
N VAL A 557 33.18 22.93 -14.32
CA VAL A 557 32.30 22.38 -13.28
C VAL A 557 31.02 23.21 -13.18
N GLN A 558 29.87 22.53 -13.13
CA GLN A 558 28.56 23.17 -13.13
C GLN A 558 28.41 24.15 -11.96
N GLU A 559 28.05 25.40 -12.27
CA GLU A 559 27.70 26.40 -11.26
C GLU A 559 26.36 26.10 -10.60
N ILE A 560 26.23 26.51 -9.34
CA ILE A 560 25.05 26.23 -8.51
C ILE A 560 24.27 27.52 -8.21
N VAL A 561 22.95 27.40 -8.11
CA VAL A 561 22.11 28.50 -7.63
C VAL A 561 22.16 28.53 -6.11
N LEU A 562 22.73 29.60 -5.55
CA LEU A 562 22.74 29.83 -4.10
C LEU A 562 21.31 30.07 -3.61
N ARG A 563 20.81 29.19 -2.73
CA ARG A 563 19.47 29.30 -2.13
C ARG A 563 19.61 29.75 -0.68
N GLY A 564 19.03 30.90 -0.36
CA GLY A 564 19.05 31.48 0.99
C GLY A 564 20.30 32.32 1.27
N ASN A 565 20.39 32.83 2.50
CA ASN A 565 21.52 33.63 2.98
C ASN A 565 22.61 32.72 3.59
N PRO A 566 23.88 33.15 3.61
CA PRO A 566 24.93 32.42 4.31
C PRO A 566 24.61 32.35 5.80
N VAL A 567 24.82 31.19 6.43
CA VAL A 567 24.51 31.00 7.85
C VAL A 567 25.68 31.35 8.76
N SER A 568 26.88 31.46 8.20
CA SER A 568 28.11 31.80 8.91
C SER A 568 29.20 32.18 7.91
N SER A 569 30.38 32.56 8.39
CA SER A 569 31.60 32.74 7.59
C SER A 569 32.78 32.00 8.19
N VAL A 570 33.82 31.77 7.37
CA VAL A 570 35.12 31.25 7.78
C VAL A 570 36.16 31.99 6.93
N GLY A 571 37.02 32.78 7.57
CA GLY A 571 37.93 33.71 6.89
C GLY A 571 37.21 34.59 5.85
N ILE A 572 37.74 34.56 4.62
CA ILE A 572 37.21 35.31 3.46
C ILE A 572 36.00 34.64 2.77
N PHE A 573 35.51 33.50 3.30
CA PHE A 573 34.42 32.73 2.70
C PHE A 573 33.13 32.84 3.51
N ASN A 574 32.02 32.87 2.78
CA ASN A 574 30.68 32.64 3.28
C ASN A 574 30.39 31.14 3.31
N PHE A 575 29.84 30.66 4.43
CA PHE A 575 29.44 29.27 4.60
C PHE A 575 27.94 29.13 4.36
N TYR A 576 27.59 28.33 3.35
CA TYR A 576 26.21 27.97 3.03
C TYR A 576 25.95 26.53 3.45
N LYS A 577 24.81 26.28 4.09
CA LYS A 577 24.37 24.91 4.40
C LYS A 577 24.09 24.15 3.12
N LEU A 578 24.42 22.86 3.10
CA LEU A 578 23.94 22.00 2.03
C LEU A 578 22.40 21.88 2.16
N PRO A 579 21.64 22.00 1.05
CA PRO A 579 20.18 21.92 1.11
C PRO A 579 19.71 20.56 1.66
N HIS A 580 18.95 20.58 2.77
CA HIS A 580 18.41 19.34 3.34
C HIS A 580 17.08 18.95 2.65
N PRO A 581 16.89 17.68 2.26
CA PRO A 581 15.70 17.20 1.54
C PRO A 581 14.38 17.49 2.26
N SER A 582 14.35 17.32 3.60
CA SER A 582 13.17 17.61 4.43
C SER A 582 12.98 19.08 4.80
N GLY A 583 13.70 20.01 4.17
CA GLY A 583 13.55 21.46 4.38
C GLY A 583 14.82 22.16 4.86
N LEU A 584 14.95 23.45 4.49
CA LEU A 584 16.16 24.26 4.65
C LEU A 584 16.61 24.48 6.12
N SER A 585 15.70 24.32 7.09
CA SER A 585 16.00 24.47 8.51
C SER A 585 16.83 23.32 9.08
N LYS A 586 16.77 22.12 8.49
CA LYS A 586 17.47 20.93 8.99
C LYS A 586 18.94 20.89 8.53
N ASN A 587 19.79 20.20 9.28
CA ASN A 587 21.23 20.09 9.02
C ASN A 587 21.53 18.78 8.28
N VAL A 588 22.49 18.82 7.35
CA VAL A 588 22.96 17.62 6.66
C VAL A 588 24.07 16.97 7.48
N GLY A 589 23.80 15.79 8.05
CA GLY A 589 24.78 15.04 8.86
C GLY A 589 25.77 14.22 8.03
N SER A 590 25.32 13.65 6.90
CA SER A 590 26.15 12.87 5.98
C SER A 590 25.78 13.21 4.53
N VAL A 591 26.80 13.40 3.69
CA VAL A 591 26.66 13.73 2.26
C VAL A 591 26.43 12.48 1.40
N PHE A 592 26.62 11.29 1.97
CA PHE A 592 26.36 9.99 1.32
C PHE A 592 24.98 9.43 1.68
N SER A 593 24.05 10.29 2.11
CA SER A 593 22.66 9.88 2.34
C SER A 593 21.96 9.59 1.00
N LYS A 594 20.88 8.80 1.05
CA LYS A 594 20.10 8.41 -0.15
C LYS A 594 19.56 9.61 -0.93
N ASP A 595 19.30 10.71 -0.24
CA ASP A 595 18.61 11.85 -0.82
C ASP A 595 19.53 12.71 -1.70
N PHE A 596 20.84 12.45 -1.66
CA PHE A 596 21.84 13.13 -2.50
C PHE A 596 22.27 12.29 -3.72
N ALA A 597 21.67 11.12 -3.94
CA ALA A 597 22.01 10.23 -5.07
C ALA A 597 21.96 10.96 -6.43
N ASP A 598 20.91 11.76 -6.67
CA ASP A 598 20.74 12.52 -7.91
C ASP A 598 21.84 13.59 -8.10
N LEU A 599 22.39 14.14 -7.01
CA LEU A 599 23.47 15.12 -7.08
C LEU A 599 24.78 14.48 -7.54
N PHE A 600 25.03 13.23 -7.17
CA PHE A 600 26.19 12.47 -7.66
C PHE A 600 26.02 12.15 -9.15
N MET A 601 24.83 11.71 -9.58
CA MET A 601 24.54 11.45 -10.99
C MET A 601 24.68 12.71 -11.86
N GLY A 602 24.23 13.86 -11.35
CA GLY A 602 24.37 15.14 -12.03
C GLY A 602 25.76 15.79 -11.93
N LYS A 603 26.73 15.14 -11.28
CA LYS A 603 28.06 15.71 -10.94
C LYS A 603 28.00 17.07 -10.23
N VAL A 604 26.89 17.36 -9.55
CA VAL A 604 26.76 18.54 -8.70
C VAL A 604 27.50 18.29 -7.38
N LEU A 605 27.41 17.07 -6.85
CA LEU A 605 28.19 16.60 -5.72
C LEU A 605 29.24 15.60 -6.25
N TRP A 606 30.51 15.92 -6.14
CA TRP A 606 31.59 15.17 -6.79
C TRP A 606 32.90 15.23 -5.98
N ALA A 607 33.84 14.34 -6.28
CA ALA A 607 35.14 14.27 -5.63
C ALA A 607 36.22 14.90 -6.51
N SER A 608 36.97 15.86 -5.95
CA SER A 608 38.11 16.48 -6.66
C SER A 608 39.33 15.56 -6.73
N ARG A 609 39.40 14.54 -5.86
CA ARG A 609 40.41 13.49 -5.86
C ARG A 609 39.77 12.11 -5.73
N TYR A 610 40.38 11.12 -6.37
CA TYR A 610 39.88 9.73 -6.36
C TYR A 610 38.42 9.60 -6.85
N GLU A 611 38.07 10.27 -7.97
CA GLU A 611 36.70 10.25 -8.53
C GLU A 611 36.20 8.82 -8.79
N HIS A 612 37.08 7.91 -9.22
CA HIS A 612 36.74 6.49 -9.42
C HIS A 612 36.33 5.82 -8.10
N VAL A 613 37.05 6.05 -7.00
CA VAL A 613 36.71 5.52 -5.67
C VAL A 613 35.38 6.08 -5.17
N LEU A 614 35.09 7.36 -5.38
CA LEU A 614 33.76 7.91 -5.07
C LEU A 614 32.67 7.19 -5.86
N LYS A 615 32.89 6.98 -7.16
CA LYS A 615 31.92 6.30 -8.03
C LYS A 615 31.66 4.87 -7.52
N ASP A 616 32.70 4.11 -7.26
CA ASP A 616 32.59 2.72 -6.80
C ASP A 616 31.96 2.65 -5.39
N PHE A 617 32.30 3.57 -4.50
CA PHE A 617 31.69 3.71 -3.17
C PHE A 617 30.19 4.02 -3.23
N VAL A 618 29.79 4.98 -4.06
CA VAL A 618 28.38 5.36 -4.24
C VAL A 618 27.61 4.23 -4.92
N GLU A 619 28.19 3.57 -5.92
CA GLU A 619 27.61 2.40 -6.58
C GLU A 619 27.41 1.26 -5.58
N ALA A 620 28.46 0.85 -4.85
CA ALA A 620 28.40 -0.21 -3.84
C ALA A 620 27.29 0.05 -2.83
N ARG A 621 27.17 1.28 -2.33
CA ARG A 621 26.11 1.69 -1.40
C ARG A 621 24.72 1.66 -2.06
N SER A 622 24.60 2.04 -3.33
CA SER A 622 23.34 2.01 -4.07
C SER A 622 22.82 0.58 -4.27
N VAL A 623 23.69 -0.32 -4.74
CA VAL A 623 23.33 -1.71 -5.08
C VAL A 623 23.08 -2.58 -3.85
N THR A 624 23.79 -2.33 -2.73
CA THR A 624 23.64 -3.11 -1.49
C THR A 624 22.51 -2.62 -0.58
N ARG A 625 22.11 -1.34 -0.69
CA ARG A 625 21.06 -0.75 0.16
C ARG A 625 19.76 -1.53 0.14
N PHE A 626 19.37 -2.05 -1.03
CA PHE A 626 18.16 -2.86 -1.12
C PHE A 626 18.30 -4.09 -0.24
N TRP A 627 19.36 -4.87 -0.43
CA TRP A 627 19.62 -6.07 0.38
C TRP A 627 19.75 -5.77 1.86
N SER A 628 20.48 -4.73 2.28
CA SER A 628 20.63 -4.40 3.71
C SER A 628 19.29 -4.16 4.42
N ASN A 629 18.33 -3.52 3.76
CA ASN A 629 16.99 -3.30 4.33
C ASN A 629 16.10 -4.56 4.33
N TYR A 630 16.37 -5.50 3.42
CA TYR A 630 15.59 -6.73 3.25
C TYR A 630 16.16 -7.90 4.04
N LYS A 631 17.47 -7.92 4.33
CA LYS A 631 18.17 -8.97 5.06
C LYS A 631 17.52 -9.27 6.41
N GLU A 632 17.24 -8.24 7.21
CA GLU A 632 16.55 -8.39 8.49
C GLU A 632 15.14 -8.98 8.31
N ARG A 633 14.37 -8.46 7.36
CA ARG A 633 13.00 -8.92 7.06
C ARG A 633 12.94 -10.35 6.53
N TYR A 634 13.99 -10.78 5.84
CA TYR A 634 14.18 -12.16 5.40
C TYR A 634 14.35 -13.09 6.59
N HIS A 635 15.18 -12.71 7.58
CA HIS A 635 15.36 -13.49 8.81
C HIS A 635 14.13 -13.53 9.72
N GLU A 636 13.27 -12.52 9.67
CA GLU A 636 11.97 -12.54 10.36
C GLU A 636 11.01 -13.62 9.78
N GLN A 637 11.28 -14.20 8.61
CA GLN A 637 10.45 -15.25 8.04
C GLN A 637 10.81 -16.63 8.63
N LEU A 638 9.81 -17.36 9.12
CA LEU A 638 9.99 -18.76 9.50
C LEU A 638 9.85 -19.67 8.28
N ALA A 639 10.99 -20.14 7.76
CA ALA A 639 11.06 -21.14 6.70
C ALA A 639 11.07 -22.54 7.30
N VAL A 640 10.12 -23.38 6.90
CA VAL A 640 9.96 -24.75 7.42
C VAL A 640 10.12 -25.75 6.30
N TRP A 641 10.96 -26.75 6.52
CA TRP A 641 11.33 -27.75 5.53
C TRP A 641 10.52 -29.03 5.69
N LEU A 642 9.98 -29.51 4.58
CA LEU A 642 9.09 -30.67 4.50
C LEU A 642 9.86 -31.98 4.24
N ASN A 643 11.17 -31.90 4.01
CA ASN A 643 12.04 -33.05 3.81
C ASN A 643 13.42 -32.86 4.45
N ASP A 644 14.12 -33.96 4.72
CA ASP A 644 15.41 -33.95 5.42
C ASP A 644 16.53 -33.25 4.65
N LYS A 645 16.42 -33.21 3.32
CA LYS A 645 17.39 -32.52 2.45
C LYS A 645 17.18 -31.01 2.39
N ALA A 646 16.12 -30.49 3.02
CA ALA A 646 15.73 -29.08 2.96
C ALA A 646 15.65 -28.55 1.50
N THR A 647 15.12 -29.36 0.60
CA THR A 647 14.91 -28.98 -0.81
C THR A 647 13.47 -28.54 -1.08
N VAL A 648 12.53 -28.91 -0.22
CA VAL A 648 11.12 -28.54 -0.30
C VAL A 648 10.69 -27.97 1.04
N GLY A 649 10.08 -26.80 1.05
CA GLY A 649 9.64 -26.13 2.26
C GLY A 649 8.51 -25.15 2.00
N ALA A 650 8.04 -24.51 3.06
CA ALA A 650 7.03 -23.46 2.98
C ALA A 650 7.28 -22.34 4.00
N ILE A 651 6.67 -21.20 3.75
CA ILE A 651 6.53 -20.08 4.68
C ILE A 651 5.04 -19.82 4.87
N ALA A 652 4.60 -19.70 6.12
CA ALA A 652 3.28 -19.18 6.47
C ALA A 652 3.42 -17.69 6.82
N PRO A 653 3.24 -16.76 5.87
CA PRO A 653 3.49 -15.33 6.12
C PRO A 653 2.50 -14.76 7.14
N SER A 654 3.00 -13.91 8.04
CA SER A 654 2.22 -13.26 9.09
C SER A 654 1.42 -12.07 8.56
N ILE A 655 0.51 -12.33 7.61
CA ILE A 655 -0.37 -11.32 7.01
C ILE A 655 -1.42 -10.88 8.03
N VAL A 656 -1.45 -9.59 8.38
CA VAL A 656 -2.53 -8.99 9.17
C VAL A 656 -3.63 -8.54 8.19
N PRO A 657 -4.82 -9.19 8.15
CA PRO A 657 -5.82 -8.95 7.10
C PRO A 657 -6.35 -7.51 7.02
N ALA A 658 -6.56 -6.84 8.17
CA ALA A 658 -6.97 -5.44 8.23
C ALA A 658 -5.92 -4.60 8.99
N GLY A 659 -4.75 -4.43 8.38
CA GLY A 659 -3.60 -3.75 8.99
C GLY A 659 -3.55 -2.23 8.81
N THR A 660 -4.47 -1.65 8.05
CA THR A 660 -4.59 -0.21 7.84
C THR A 660 -6.01 0.29 8.11
N VAL A 661 -6.17 1.60 8.27
CA VAL A 661 -7.49 2.26 8.37
C VAL A 661 -8.38 2.00 7.14
N THR A 662 -7.77 1.67 5.99
CA THR A 662 -8.46 1.31 4.75
C THR A 662 -8.79 -0.18 4.65
N ARG A 663 -8.52 -0.95 5.73
CA ARG A 663 -8.66 -2.41 5.83
C ARG A 663 -7.77 -3.21 4.87
N ARG A 664 -6.73 -2.59 4.31
CA ARG A 664 -5.76 -3.34 3.50
C ARG A 664 -4.91 -4.22 4.40
N ALA A 665 -4.53 -5.37 3.89
CA ALA A 665 -3.58 -6.23 4.56
C ALA A 665 -2.20 -5.57 4.66
N VAL A 666 -1.44 -5.93 5.70
CA VAL A 666 -0.05 -5.50 5.87
C VAL A 666 0.86 -6.68 6.14
N HIS A 667 2.07 -6.60 5.60
CA HIS A 667 3.18 -7.51 5.89
C HIS A 667 4.50 -6.79 5.61
N LYS A 668 5.51 -6.99 6.47
CA LYS A 668 6.79 -6.27 6.40
C LYS A 668 7.63 -6.58 5.15
N LEU A 669 7.50 -7.80 4.61
CA LEU A 669 8.25 -8.29 3.44
C LEU A 669 7.39 -8.38 2.17
N TRP A 670 6.47 -9.34 2.12
CA TRP A 670 5.73 -9.71 0.91
C TRP A 670 4.87 -8.58 0.30
N LEU A 671 4.10 -7.84 1.11
CA LEU A 671 3.21 -6.78 0.61
C LEU A 671 3.91 -5.45 0.27
N VAL A 672 5.23 -5.37 0.47
CA VAL A 672 6.06 -4.21 0.10
C VAL A 672 7.20 -4.60 -0.84
N SER A 673 7.28 -5.87 -1.22
CA SER A 673 8.34 -6.41 -2.05
C SER A 673 8.29 -5.79 -3.44
N ALA A 674 9.40 -5.18 -3.85
CA ALA A 674 9.54 -4.62 -5.18
C ALA A 674 9.66 -5.73 -6.23
N ASN A 675 9.43 -5.38 -7.48
CA ASN A 675 9.76 -6.26 -8.60
C ASN A 675 11.28 -6.31 -8.81
N SER A 676 11.74 -7.38 -9.44
CA SER A 676 13.15 -7.54 -9.79
C SER A 676 13.70 -6.34 -10.57
N LYS A 677 14.91 -5.94 -10.19
CA LYS A 677 15.71 -4.89 -10.83
C LYS A 677 17.14 -5.39 -10.94
N GLN A 678 17.61 -5.62 -12.17
CA GLN A 678 18.91 -6.23 -12.44
C GLN A 678 20.10 -5.56 -11.71
N GLU A 679 20.02 -4.26 -11.42
CA GLU A 679 21.08 -3.49 -10.76
C GLU A 679 21.08 -3.60 -9.22
N LEU A 680 20.02 -4.15 -8.60
CA LEU A 680 19.86 -4.17 -7.14
C LEU A 680 19.97 -5.59 -6.58
N ILE A 681 20.94 -5.79 -5.69
CA ILE A 681 21.12 -7.05 -4.97
C ILE A 681 19.89 -7.30 -4.09
N GLY A 682 19.35 -8.53 -4.16
CA GLY A 682 18.19 -8.95 -3.40
C GLY A 682 16.83 -8.66 -4.06
N SER A 683 16.80 -7.96 -5.19
CA SER A 683 15.54 -7.57 -5.84
C SER A 683 14.76 -8.76 -6.44
N ASP A 684 15.42 -9.89 -6.69
CA ASP A 684 14.81 -11.12 -7.20
C ASP A 684 14.05 -11.94 -6.15
N LEU A 685 13.91 -11.45 -4.91
CA LEU A 685 13.32 -12.18 -3.77
C LEU A 685 11.99 -12.88 -4.10
N LYS A 686 11.07 -12.21 -4.83
CA LYS A 686 9.77 -12.82 -5.19
C LYS A 686 9.96 -14.13 -5.94
N SER A 687 10.96 -14.21 -6.81
CA SER A 687 11.24 -15.41 -7.63
C SER A 687 11.81 -16.59 -6.85
N MET A 688 12.08 -16.42 -5.56
CA MET A 688 12.45 -17.52 -4.66
C MET A 688 11.23 -18.28 -4.15
N ILE A 689 10.03 -17.71 -4.29
CA ILE A 689 8.78 -18.44 -4.13
C ILE A 689 8.54 -19.23 -5.42
N GLN A 690 8.64 -20.55 -5.31
CA GLN A 690 8.57 -21.48 -6.44
C GLN A 690 7.62 -22.61 -6.10
N SER A 691 6.80 -23.03 -7.06
CA SER A 691 5.88 -24.14 -6.87
C SER A 691 6.62 -25.47 -6.71
N TYR A 692 5.93 -26.46 -6.14
CA TYR A 692 6.41 -27.83 -6.07
C TYR A 692 6.29 -28.53 -7.43
N ASP A 693 7.01 -29.64 -7.59
CA ASP A 693 6.80 -30.54 -8.72
C ASP A 693 5.33 -31.01 -8.75
N GLY A 694 4.70 -30.92 -9.93
CA GLY A 694 3.27 -31.20 -10.09
C GLY A 694 2.32 -30.05 -9.71
N TYR A 695 2.85 -28.88 -9.31
CA TYR A 695 2.05 -27.68 -9.01
C TYR A 695 2.50 -26.46 -9.84
N LYS A 696 1.59 -25.51 -10.02
CA LYS A 696 1.81 -24.18 -10.64
C LYS A 696 1.25 -23.08 -9.77
N ILE A 697 1.74 -21.87 -10.01
CA ILE A 697 1.20 -20.64 -9.48
C ILE A 697 0.25 -20.09 -10.54
N VAL A 698 -1.03 -19.99 -10.21
CA VAL A 698 -2.06 -19.39 -11.06
C VAL A 698 -2.55 -18.11 -10.41
N GLY A 699 -2.62 -17.01 -11.16
CA GLY A 699 -3.20 -15.79 -10.64
C GLY A 699 -3.29 -14.68 -11.65
N ALA A 700 -3.87 -13.56 -11.26
CA ALA A 700 -4.09 -12.43 -12.15
C ALA A 700 -3.98 -11.10 -11.40
N ASP A 701 -3.72 -10.04 -12.15
CA ASP A 701 -3.77 -8.64 -11.71
C ASP A 701 -5.14 -8.05 -12.08
N VAL A 702 -5.85 -7.45 -11.11
CA VAL A 702 -7.12 -6.78 -11.36
C VAL A 702 -6.86 -5.40 -11.96
N ASP A 703 -6.74 -5.35 -13.30
CA ASP A 703 -6.47 -4.13 -14.04
C ASP A 703 -7.34 -2.93 -13.61
N SER A 704 -6.67 -1.85 -13.20
CA SER A 704 -7.28 -0.55 -12.86
C SER A 704 -8.46 -0.66 -11.88
N GLN A 705 -8.43 -1.61 -10.95
CA GLN A 705 -9.51 -1.90 -9.98
C GLN A 705 -10.10 -0.62 -9.34
N GLU A 706 -9.24 0.20 -8.71
CA GLU A 706 -9.66 1.40 -7.99
C GLU A 706 -10.19 2.50 -8.92
N GLN A 707 -9.62 2.61 -10.13
CA GLN A 707 -10.08 3.56 -11.13
C GLN A 707 -11.45 3.16 -11.69
N TRP A 708 -11.67 1.86 -11.88
CA TRP A 708 -12.96 1.31 -12.30
C TRP A 708 -14.03 1.56 -11.24
N ILE A 709 -13.75 1.30 -9.95
CA ILE A 709 -14.67 1.60 -8.85
C ILE A 709 -15.02 3.11 -8.82
N ALA A 710 -14.02 3.98 -8.95
CA ALA A 710 -14.25 5.43 -9.00
C ALA A 710 -15.10 5.86 -10.21
N ALA A 711 -14.91 5.22 -11.36
CA ALA A 711 -15.74 5.44 -12.54
C ALA A 711 -17.21 4.99 -12.32
N MET A 712 -17.41 3.83 -11.68
CA MET A 712 -18.74 3.33 -11.33
C MET A 712 -19.47 4.23 -10.32
N PHE A 713 -18.76 4.85 -9.39
CA PHE A 713 -19.35 5.88 -8.52
C PHE A 713 -19.85 7.10 -9.31
N GLY A 714 -19.13 7.48 -10.37
CA GLY A 714 -19.58 8.51 -11.30
C GLY A 714 -20.87 8.13 -12.02
N ASP A 715 -20.92 6.95 -12.62
CA ASP A 715 -22.11 6.45 -13.33
C ASP A 715 -23.32 6.25 -12.40
N CYS A 716 -23.07 5.76 -11.18
CA CYS A 716 -24.08 5.65 -10.12
C CYS A 716 -24.64 7.03 -9.75
N ALA A 717 -23.76 8.01 -9.53
CA ALA A 717 -24.19 9.39 -9.24
C ALA A 717 -25.02 9.98 -10.39
N TYR A 718 -24.67 9.66 -11.63
CA TYR A 718 -25.42 10.11 -12.80
C TYR A 718 -26.83 9.51 -12.89
N GLY A 719 -27.01 8.28 -12.41
CA GLY A 719 -28.34 7.71 -12.11
C GLY A 719 -29.15 7.27 -13.33
N ARG A 720 -28.50 6.93 -14.45
CA ARG A 720 -29.16 6.39 -15.66
C ARG A 720 -29.13 4.87 -15.78
N GLY A 721 -28.46 4.19 -14.85
CA GLY A 721 -28.37 2.73 -14.80
C GLY A 721 -27.54 2.09 -15.91
N LYS A 722 -26.64 2.85 -16.55
CA LYS A 722 -25.78 2.38 -17.64
C LYS A 722 -24.31 2.57 -17.33
N ALA A 723 -23.49 1.61 -17.75
CA ALA A 723 -22.04 1.68 -17.61
C ALA A 723 -21.45 2.57 -18.71
N GLY A 724 -20.54 3.47 -18.33
CA GLY A 724 -19.85 4.37 -19.26
C GLY A 724 -20.64 5.60 -19.69
N ASP A 725 -21.70 5.95 -18.96
CA ASP A 725 -22.50 7.14 -19.23
C ASP A 725 -21.77 8.43 -18.84
N THR A 726 -20.87 8.36 -17.85
CA THR A 726 -19.98 9.48 -17.52
C THR A 726 -18.70 9.47 -18.36
N PRO A 727 -18.10 10.65 -18.63
CA PRO A 727 -16.91 10.72 -19.48
C PRO A 727 -15.73 9.92 -18.92
N LEU A 728 -15.50 9.96 -17.59
CA LEU A 728 -14.47 9.16 -16.93
C LEU A 728 -14.67 7.67 -17.19
N SER A 729 -15.90 7.18 -17.00
CA SER A 729 -16.23 5.78 -17.18
C SER A 729 -16.12 5.36 -18.65
N ASN A 730 -16.60 6.17 -19.59
CA ASN A 730 -16.47 5.89 -21.02
C ASN A 730 -15.00 5.76 -21.46
N MET A 731 -14.14 6.70 -21.03
CA MET A 731 -12.70 6.67 -21.34
C MET A 731 -11.99 5.45 -20.73
N LEU A 732 -12.47 4.93 -19.60
CA LEU A 732 -11.89 3.76 -18.94
C LEU A 732 -12.38 2.45 -19.55
N LEU A 733 -13.65 2.36 -19.92
CA LEU A 733 -14.28 1.11 -20.39
C LEU A 733 -14.13 0.89 -21.91
N ALA A 734 -14.11 1.97 -22.70
CA ALA A 734 -14.06 1.92 -24.16
C ALA A 734 -12.86 2.65 -24.78
N GLY A 735 -12.08 3.39 -23.98
CA GLY A 735 -10.89 4.08 -24.46
C GLY A 735 -9.77 3.11 -24.86
N ASN A 736 -8.99 3.47 -25.89
CA ASN A 736 -7.86 2.68 -26.36
C ASN A 736 -6.62 3.57 -26.52
N LYS A 737 -5.46 3.02 -26.15
CA LYS A 737 -4.14 3.67 -26.30
C LYS A 737 -3.80 3.99 -27.75
N SER A 738 -4.09 3.10 -28.68
CA SER A 738 -3.79 3.27 -30.12
C SER A 738 -4.45 4.52 -30.70
N ASN A 739 -5.73 4.71 -30.38
CA ASN A 739 -6.51 5.87 -30.83
C ASN A 739 -6.35 7.08 -29.90
N SER A 740 -5.50 6.98 -28.88
CA SER A 740 -5.30 8.00 -27.85
C SER A 740 -6.61 8.46 -27.20
N THR A 741 -7.57 7.55 -27.03
CA THR A 741 -8.88 7.82 -26.40
C THR A 741 -8.94 7.35 -24.95
N ASP A 742 -7.92 6.65 -24.46
CA ASP A 742 -7.81 6.28 -23.04
C ASP A 742 -7.54 7.51 -22.15
N LEU A 743 -7.95 7.40 -20.88
CA LEU A 743 -7.84 8.45 -19.87
C LEU A 743 -6.44 9.10 -19.82
N HIS A 744 -5.37 8.30 -19.87
CA HIS A 744 -4.01 8.82 -19.77
C HIS A 744 -3.61 9.61 -21.01
N SER A 745 -3.96 9.13 -22.21
CA SER A 745 -3.67 9.83 -23.46
C SER A 745 -4.50 11.11 -23.62
N VAL A 746 -5.76 11.11 -23.18
CA VAL A 746 -6.61 12.30 -23.17
C VAL A 746 -6.01 13.37 -22.24
N VAL A 747 -5.62 12.97 -21.03
CA VAL A 747 -4.98 13.87 -20.06
C VAL A 747 -3.65 14.41 -20.57
N ALA A 748 -2.80 13.53 -21.13
CA ALA A 748 -1.52 13.91 -21.71
C ALA A 748 -1.68 14.98 -22.80
N ARG A 749 -2.65 14.80 -23.71
CA ARG A 749 -2.97 15.76 -24.77
C ARG A 749 -3.49 17.08 -24.21
N GLN A 750 -4.42 17.05 -23.24
CA GLN A 750 -5.01 18.27 -22.68
C GLN A 750 -3.99 19.11 -21.89
N ALA A 751 -3.11 18.44 -21.15
CA ALA A 751 -2.07 19.07 -20.34
C ALA A 751 -0.76 19.32 -21.12
N ASN A 752 -0.64 18.82 -22.35
CA ASN A 752 0.57 18.87 -23.17
C ASN A 752 1.81 18.31 -22.43
N ILE A 753 1.65 17.13 -21.86
CA ILE A 753 2.69 16.38 -21.13
C ILE A 753 2.82 14.97 -21.73
N SER A 754 3.89 14.25 -21.39
CA SER A 754 4.03 12.84 -21.79
C SER A 754 2.94 11.99 -21.15
N ARG A 755 2.60 10.87 -21.80
CA ARG A 755 1.63 9.90 -21.28
C ARG A 755 2.05 9.32 -19.93
N ASP A 756 3.34 9.11 -19.70
CA ASP A 756 3.85 8.58 -18.44
C ASP A 756 3.71 9.60 -17.31
N HIS A 757 3.98 10.88 -17.56
CA HIS A 757 3.69 11.95 -16.60
C HIS A 757 2.19 12.05 -16.31
N ALA A 758 1.35 11.93 -17.34
CA ALA A 758 -0.10 11.92 -17.18
C ALA A 758 -0.59 10.72 -16.36
N LYS A 759 0.02 9.53 -16.52
CA LYS A 759 -0.28 8.36 -15.71
C LYS A 759 -0.05 8.67 -14.24
N VAL A 760 1.17 9.07 -13.87
CA VAL A 760 1.53 9.39 -12.47
C VAL A 760 0.60 10.45 -11.88
N LEU A 761 0.31 11.52 -12.64
CA LEU A 761 -0.58 12.58 -12.20
C LEU A 761 -2.04 12.14 -12.04
N ASN A 762 -2.55 11.26 -12.91
CA ASN A 762 -3.93 10.76 -12.81
C ASN A 762 -4.12 9.91 -11.57
N TYR A 763 -3.18 8.99 -11.28
CA TYR A 763 -3.20 8.24 -10.03
C TYR A 763 -3.16 9.23 -8.85
N ALA A 764 -2.16 10.11 -8.79
CA ALA A 764 -2.04 11.09 -7.70
C ALA A 764 -3.33 11.92 -7.51
N ARG A 765 -3.96 12.39 -8.59
CA ARG A 765 -5.17 13.24 -8.56
C ARG A 765 -6.43 12.52 -8.11
N LEU A 766 -6.61 11.26 -8.52
CA LEU A 766 -7.71 10.40 -8.06
C LEU A 766 -7.60 10.16 -6.55
N TYR A 767 -6.38 10.02 -6.02
CA TYR A 767 -6.12 9.91 -4.57
C TYR A 767 -5.91 11.27 -3.88
N GLY A 768 -6.57 12.32 -4.34
CA GLY A 768 -6.66 13.58 -3.60
C GLY A 768 -5.40 14.45 -3.59
N SER A 769 -4.40 14.16 -4.43
CA SER A 769 -3.30 15.10 -4.68
C SER A 769 -3.85 16.42 -5.19
N GLY A 770 -3.47 17.51 -4.51
CA GLY A 770 -3.91 18.87 -4.84
C GLY A 770 -3.03 19.50 -5.91
N GLU A 771 -3.45 20.67 -6.40
CA GLU A 771 -2.72 21.42 -7.43
C GLU A 771 -1.25 21.67 -7.04
N ASN A 772 -0.97 21.99 -5.78
CA ASN A 772 0.41 22.26 -5.34
C ASN A 772 1.34 21.05 -5.51
N HIS A 773 0.85 19.85 -5.23
CA HIS A 773 1.66 18.64 -5.36
C HIS A 773 1.86 18.26 -6.84
N ALA A 774 0.83 18.41 -7.67
CA ALA A 774 0.95 18.23 -9.12
C ALA A 774 1.93 19.23 -9.75
N ARG A 775 1.93 20.49 -9.29
CA ARG A 775 2.88 21.53 -9.72
C ARG A 775 4.31 21.15 -9.34
N GLU A 776 4.52 20.71 -8.10
CA GLU A 776 5.87 20.32 -7.64
C GLU A 776 6.39 19.10 -8.40
N PHE A 777 5.53 18.11 -8.66
CA PHE A 777 5.86 16.96 -9.50
C PHE A 777 6.29 17.41 -10.91
N LEU A 778 5.50 18.27 -11.57
CA LEU A 778 5.85 18.77 -12.91
C LEU A 778 7.19 19.53 -12.91
N LYS A 779 7.49 20.30 -11.85
CA LYS A 779 8.79 20.97 -11.68
C LYS A 779 9.94 20.00 -11.54
N GLN A 780 9.76 18.92 -10.77
CA GLN A 780 10.76 17.85 -10.63
C GLN A 780 11.04 17.16 -11.96
N GLN A 781 10.05 17.11 -12.88
CA GLN A 781 10.21 16.62 -14.24
C GLN A 781 10.78 17.67 -15.23
N GLY A 782 11.33 18.78 -14.73
CA GLY A 782 12.00 19.80 -15.55
C GLY A 782 11.09 20.88 -16.15
N ILE A 783 9.81 20.95 -15.79
CA ILE A 783 8.89 21.99 -16.28
C ILE A 783 9.07 23.27 -15.45
N SER A 784 9.18 24.43 -16.12
CA SER A 784 9.31 25.71 -15.41
C SER A 784 8.11 25.99 -14.49
N ASP A 785 8.35 26.63 -13.35
CA ASP A 785 7.33 26.86 -12.33
C ASP A 785 6.07 27.60 -12.85
N LYS A 786 6.27 28.58 -13.74
CA LYS A 786 5.17 29.30 -14.42
C LYS A 786 4.34 28.37 -15.31
N LEU A 787 5.01 27.54 -16.13
CA LEU A 787 4.32 26.59 -17.00
C LEU A 787 3.64 25.48 -16.20
N ALA A 788 4.29 24.96 -15.16
CA ALA A 788 3.74 23.96 -14.25
C ALA A 788 2.46 24.46 -13.57
N HIS A 789 2.41 25.73 -13.15
CA HIS A 789 1.19 26.33 -12.61
C HIS A 789 0.04 26.38 -13.64
N ILE A 790 0.32 26.84 -14.87
CA ILE A 790 -0.68 26.91 -15.95
C ILE A 790 -1.20 25.52 -16.33
N VAL A 791 -0.30 24.56 -16.55
CA VAL A 791 -0.63 23.17 -16.90
C VAL A 791 -1.47 22.53 -15.80
N THR A 792 -1.09 22.73 -14.53
CA THR A 792 -1.82 22.17 -13.39
C THR A 792 -3.24 22.75 -13.29
N LYS A 793 -3.40 24.07 -13.39
CA LYS A 793 -4.72 24.71 -13.33
C LYS A 793 -5.63 24.25 -14.47
N LYS A 794 -5.07 24.15 -15.69
CA LYS A 794 -5.78 23.63 -16.86
C LYS A 794 -6.19 22.17 -16.68
N LEU A 795 -5.28 21.34 -16.15
CA LEU A 795 -5.52 19.94 -15.85
C LEU A 795 -6.68 19.77 -14.87
N PHE A 796 -6.61 20.36 -13.69
CA PHE A 796 -7.65 20.20 -12.66
C PHE A 796 -9.01 20.76 -13.10
N SER A 797 -9.03 21.86 -13.85
CA SER A 797 -10.26 22.42 -14.43
C SER A 797 -10.88 21.47 -15.47
N ALA A 798 -10.08 20.88 -16.35
CA ALA A 798 -10.59 19.92 -17.33
C ALA A 798 -11.08 18.61 -16.69
N THR A 799 -10.42 18.18 -15.61
CA THR A 799 -10.68 16.89 -14.98
C THR A 799 -11.77 16.95 -13.91
N LYS A 800 -11.54 17.67 -12.80
CA LYS A 800 -12.48 17.76 -11.69
C LYS A 800 -13.59 18.75 -12.03
N GLY A 801 -13.30 19.75 -12.85
CA GLY A 801 -14.24 20.82 -13.19
C GLY A 801 -14.10 22.03 -12.27
N THR A 802 -15.07 22.92 -12.36
CA THR A 802 -15.17 24.12 -11.53
C THR A 802 -16.06 23.85 -10.32
N LYS A 803 -15.64 24.30 -9.13
CA LYS A 803 -16.49 24.26 -7.92
C LYS A 803 -17.46 25.43 -7.91
N GLN A 804 -18.70 25.15 -7.55
CA GLN A 804 -19.74 26.13 -7.27
C GLN A 804 -20.56 25.67 -6.06
N ARG A 805 -21.26 26.60 -5.40
CA ARG A 805 -22.15 26.30 -4.28
C ARG A 805 -23.57 26.02 -4.76
N TYR A 806 -24.22 25.05 -4.15
CA TYR A 806 -25.57 24.60 -4.49
C TYR A 806 -26.47 24.47 -3.25
N PHE A 807 -27.75 24.78 -3.44
CA PHE A 807 -28.82 24.35 -2.56
C PHE A 807 -29.20 22.90 -2.86
N GLU A 808 -29.45 22.10 -1.83
CA GLU A 808 -30.03 20.76 -1.99
C GLU A 808 -31.54 20.87 -1.96
N LEU A 809 -32.19 20.46 -3.05
CA LEU A 809 -33.65 20.43 -3.14
C LEU A 809 -34.18 19.35 -2.22
N ASP A 810 -35.21 19.68 -1.44
CA ASP A 810 -35.90 18.67 -0.66
C ASP A 810 -36.55 17.64 -1.61
N PRO A 811 -36.26 16.33 -1.45
CA PRO A 811 -36.75 15.29 -2.36
C PRO A 811 -38.25 15.32 -2.63
N ILE A 812 -39.07 15.82 -1.70
CA ILE A 812 -40.52 15.94 -1.89
C ILE A 812 -40.90 16.87 -3.06
N TYR A 813 -40.02 17.80 -3.44
CA TYR A 813 -40.23 18.72 -4.56
C TYR A 813 -39.55 18.27 -5.86
N ASN A 814 -38.96 17.07 -5.90
CA ASN A 814 -38.31 16.56 -7.11
C ASN A 814 -39.25 16.53 -8.33
N GLU A 815 -40.50 16.08 -8.16
CA GLU A 815 -41.49 16.05 -9.25
C GLU A 815 -41.90 17.46 -9.70
N HIS A 816 -42.03 18.38 -8.76
CA HIS A 816 -42.28 19.80 -9.06
C HIS A 816 -41.13 20.41 -9.87
N PHE A 817 -39.88 20.09 -9.52
CA PHE A 817 -38.71 20.54 -10.25
C PHE A 817 -38.63 19.91 -11.66
N LYS A 818 -38.97 18.63 -11.82
CA LYS A 818 -39.07 17.99 -13.14
C LYS A 818 -40.13 18.67 -14.01
N ALA A 819 -41.30 19.00 -13.46
CA ALA A 819 -42.36 19.73 -14.17
C ALA A 819 -41.88 21.15 -14.56
N PHE A 820 -41.26 21.88 -13.63
CA PHE A 820 -40.65 23.18 -13.90
C PHE A 820 -39.62 23.11 -15.04
N ARG A 821 -38.77 22.07 -15.08
CA ARG A 821 -37.79 21.91 -16.16
C ARG A 821 -38.42 21.71 -17.54
N LYS A 822 -39.59 21.08 -17.62
CA LYS A 822 -40.31 20.85 -18.88
C LYS A 822 -41.04 22.12 -19.35
N GLU A 823 -41.67 22.86 -18.44
CA GLU A 823 -42.66 23.89 -18.82
C GLU A 823 -42.35 25.31 -18.32
N GLY A 824 -41.52 25.46 -17.27
CA GLY A 824 -41.32 26.74 -16.57
C GLY A 824 -39.88 27.29 -16.62
N CYS A 825 -38.88 26.48 -16.99
CA CYS A 825 -37.48 26.88 -16.94
C CYS A 825 -36.98 27.42 -18.30
N PRO A 826 -36.48 28.67 -18.37
CA PRO A 826 -35.95 29.22 -19.62
C PRO A 826 -34.81 28.36 -20.20
N PRO A 827 -34.75 28.15 -21.54
CA PRO A 827 -33.77 27.26 -22.17
C PRO A 827 -32.30 27.55 -21.81
N ALA A 828 -31.95 28.83 -21.60
CA ALA A 828 -30.60 29.25 -21.22
C ALA A 828 -30.14 28.68 -19.86
N TYR A 829 -31.07 28.34 -18.97
CA TYR A 829 -30.78 27.97 -17.58
C TYR A 829 -31.12 26.51 -17.25
N GLN A 830 -31.74 25.76 -18.17
CA GLN A 830 -32.20 24.40 -17.93
C GLN A 830 -31.13 23.45 -17.40
N ASN A 831 -29.86 23.66 -17.77
CA ASN A 831 -28.75 22.77 -17.43
C ASN A 831 -27.90 23.23 -16.25
N GLN A 832 -28.32 24.25 -15.47
CA GLN A 832 -27.49 24.81 -14.39
C GLN A 832 -27.40 23.93 -13.13
N HIS A 833 -28.44 23.17 -12.83
CA HIS A 833 -28.49 22.22 -11.72
C HIS A 833 -27.57 21.01 -11.94
N ILE A 834 -27.29 20.32 -10.85
CA ILE A 834 -26.66 19.00 -10.85
C ILE A 834 -27.69 18.01 -10.31
N ALA A 835 -27.86 16.88 -10.99
CA ALA A 835 -28.60 15.73 -10.45
C ALA A 835 -27.60 14.68 -9.99
N LEU A 836 -27.68 14.24 -8.74
CA LEU A 836 -26.83 13.20 -8.17
C LEU A 836 -27.67 12.24 -7.33
N ILE A 837 -27.62 10.94 -7.63
CA ILE A 837 -28.27 9.89 -6.82
C ILE A 837 -29.76 10.20 -6.59
N GLY A 838 -30.47 10.63 -7.65
CA GLY A 838 -31.89 10.99 -7.59
C GLY A 838 -32.22 12.30 -6.87
N LYS A 839 -31.22 13.07 -6.40
CA LYS A 839 -31.40 14.39 -5.78
C LYS A 839 -31.02 15.51 -6.74
N TYR A 840 -31.67 16.67 -6.61
CA TYR A 840 -31.37 17.87 -7.37
C TYR A 840 -30.64 18.92 -6.54
N PHE A 841 -29.58 19.48 -7.11
CA PHE A 841 -28.76 20.52 -6.52
C PHE A 841 -28.83 21.75 -7.42
N LEU A 842 -29.40 22.83 -6.92
CA LEU A 842 -29.63 24.06 -7.67
C LEU A 842 -28.58 25.11 -7.28
N PRO A 843 -28.02 25.89 -8.24
CA PRO A 843 -26.93 26.82 -7.95
C PRO A 843 -27.35 27.90 -6.95
N MET A 844 -26.52 28.19 -5.97
CA MET A 844 -26.74 29.34 -5.09
C MET A 844 -26.55 30.65 -5.86
N TYR A 845 -27.18 31.71 -5.38
CA TYR A 845 -27.02 33.05 -5.94
C TYR A 845 -25.57 33.51 -5.82
N SER A 846 -25.07 34.10 -6.90
CA SER A 846 -23.72 34.65 -7.00
C SER A 846 -23.80 36.15 -7.24
N SER A 847 -22.73 36.88 -6.93
CA SER A 847 -22.60 38.30 -7.32
C SER A 847 -22.46 38.49 -8.85
N THR A 848 -22.29 37.40 -9.61
CA THR A 848 -22.27 37.40 -11.07
C THR A 848 -23.66 37.06 -11.64
N LYS A 849 -24.20 37.91 -12.55
CA LYS A 849 -25.58 37.87 -13.11
C LYS A 849 -26.01 36.59 -13.85
N LEU A 850 -25.22 35.52 -13.86
CA LEU A 850 -25.50 34.29 -14.63
C LEU A 850 -25.59 33.03 -13.75
N GLU A 851 -25.15 33.08 -12.49
CA GLU A 851 -25.11 31.95 -11.58
C GLU A 851 -26.23 32.08 -10.53
N GLY A 852 -27.16 31.10 -10.50
CA GLY A 852 -28.28 31.08 -9.56
C GLY A 852 -29.65 31.41 -10.17
N GLU A 853 -29.69 31.81 -11.44
CA GLU A 853 -30.93 32.16 -12.16
C GLU A 853 -31.93 31.00 -12.19
N GLN A 854 -31.48 29.76 -12.41
CA GLN A 854 -32.38 28.60 -12.38
C GLN A 854 -33.09 28.44 -11.02
N SER A 855 -32.41 28.77 -9.92
CA SER A 855 -32.96 28.70 -8.56
C SER A 855 -34.03 29.75 -8.35
N LEU A 856 -33.75 31.01 -8.74
CA LEU A 856 -34.71 32.12 -8.69
C LEU A 856 -35.99 31.81 -9.48
N TYR A 857 -35.86 31.33 -10.71
CA TYR A 857 -37.02 30.96 -11.53
C TYR A 857 -37.82 29.80 -10.93
N PHE A 858 -37.14 28.83 -10.31
CA PHE A 858 -37.83 27.72 -9.67
C PHE A 858 -38.58 28.16 -8.41
N GLU A 859 -37.99 29.06 -7.62
CA GLU A 859 -38.65 29.66 -6.45
C GLU A 859 -39.89 30.45 -6.85
N GLU A 860 -39.77 31.28 -7.91
CA GLU A 860 -40.91 32.02 -8.44
C GLU A 860 -42.01 31.07 -8.93
N TYR A 861 -41.63 29.96 -9.59
CA TYR A 861 -42.56 28.92 -10.02
C TYR A 861 -43.29 28.28 -8.82
N MET A 862 -42.56 27.93 -7.77
CA MET A 862 -43.11 27.31 -6.55
C MET A 862 -43.99 28.29 -5.76
N SER A 863 -43.60 29.56 -5.68
CA SER A 863 -44.38 30.60 -5.03
C SER A 863 -45.71 30.83 -5.76
N LYS A 864 -45.68 31.00 -7.09
CA LYS A 864 -46.88 31.27 -7.89
C LYS A 864 -47.83 30.09 -7.99
N LYS A 865 -47.33 28.86 -8.16
CA LYS A 865 -48.20 27.69 -8.37
C LYS A 865 -48.57 26.94 -7.09
N HIS A 866 -47.72 27.02 -6.06
CA HIS A 866 -47.86 26.17 -4.86
C HIS A 866 -47.78 26.95 -3.54
N GLY A 867 -47.61 28.29 -3.57
CA GLY A 867 -47.61 29.13 -2.37
C GLY A 867 -46.45 28.86 -1.41
N LYS A 868 -45.33 28.29 -1.89
CA LYS A 868 -44.18 27.91 -1.08
C LYS A 868 -43.03 28.92 -1.19
N ASN A 869 -42.32 29.14 -0.09
CA ASN A 869 -41.18 30.05 0.00
C ASN A 869 -39.82 29.32 0.01
N LEU A 870 -38.74 30.07 -0.22
CA LEU A 870 -37.35 29.59 -0.30
C LEU A 870 -36.95 28.64 0.84
N HIS A 871 -37.31 29.00 2.07
CA HIS A 871 -36.93 28.25 3.27
C HIS A 871 -37.61 26.88 3.37
N GLU A 872 -38.70 26.68 2.63
CA GLU A 872 -39.54 25.48 2.69
C GLU A 872 -39.18 24.43 1.63
N ILE A 873 -38.41 24.81 0.60
CA ILE A 873 -38.13 23.93 -0.57
C ILE A 873 -36.71 23.36 -0.62
N PHE A 874 -35.75 23.97 0.08
CA PHE A 874 -34.36 23.50 0.13
C PHE A 874 -33.98 23.02 1.53
N CYS A 875 -33.33 21.85 1.61
CA CYS A 875 -32.89 21.24 2.88
C CYS A 875 -31.86 22.09 3.64
N ASN A 876 -31.18 23.00 2.96
CA ASN A 876 -30.03 23.74 3.48
C ASN A 876 -30.19 25.27 3.38
N SER A 877 -31.44 25.75 3.39
CA SER A 877 -31.86 27.14 3.16
C SER A 877 -31.35 28.20 4.16
N GLY A 878 -30.59 27.81 5.20
CA GLY A 878 -29.90 28.70 6.15
C GLY A 878 -28.38 28.47 6.27
N SER A 879 -27.79 27.69 5.37
CA SER A 879 -26.37 27.30 5.43
C SER A 879 -25.51 27.96 4.33
N LYS A 880 -24.18 27.79 4.38
CA LYS A 880 -23.26 28.22 3.31
C LYS A 880 -23.42 27.42 1.99
N GLY A 881 -24.38 26.50 1.91
CA GLY A 881 -24.62 25.62 0.77
C GLY A 881 -23.56 24.54 0.59
N LEU A 882 -23.76 23.71 -0.43
CA LEU A 882 -22.90 22.57 -0.75
C LEU A 882 -21.95 22.90 -1.91
N GLU A 883 -20.64 22.76 -1.70
CA GLU A 883 -19.67 22.90 -2.79
C GLU A 883 -19.58 21.61 -3.62
N LEU A 884 -19.99 21.70 -4.88
CA LEU A 884 -19.94 20.61 -5.86
C LEU A 884 -19.18 21.04 -7.12
N TYR A 885 -18.58 20.06 -7.79
CA TYR A 885 -17.89 20.22 -9.05
C TYR A 885 -18.83 20.13 -10.25
N ARG A 886 -18.53 20.86 -11.33
CA ARG A 886 -19.26 20.79 -12.59
C ARG A 886 -18.33 20.94 -13.80
N ASN A 887 -18.75 20.42 -14.94
CA ASN A 887 -18.08 20.54 -16.25
C ASN A 887 -16.71 19.86 -16.40
N GLY A 888 -16.26 19.06 -15.42
CA GLY A 888 -15.10 18.18 -15.55
C GLY A 888 -15.51 16.74 -15.86
N PHE A 889 -14.61 15.97 -16.45
CA PHE A 889 -14.90 14.55 -16.75
C PHE A 889 -14.96 13.64 -15.51
N GLU A 890 -14.37 14.05 -14.38
CA GLU A 890 -14.41 13.35 -13.08
C GLU A 890 -15.46 13.94 -12.12
N SER A 891 -16.18 15.01 -12.52
CA SER A 891 -17.05 15.77 -11.61
C SER A 891 -18.08 14.89 -10.90
N TYR A 892 -18.73 13.95 -11.61
CA TYR A 892 -19.71 13.05 -11.01
C TYR A 892 -19.11 12.13 -9.94
N ALA A 893 -17.94 11.53 -10.22
CA ALA A 893 -17.25 10.66 -9.26
C ALA A 893 -16.82 11.43 -8.01
N PHE A 894 -16.23 12.61 -8.16
CA PHE A 894 -15.85 13.43 -7.00
C PHE A 894 -17.07 13.95 -6.24
N ASN A 895 -18.15 14.32 -6.92
CA ASN A 895 -19.38 14.75 -6.25
C ASN A 895 -20.04 13.62 -5.47
N TYR A 896 -20.03 12.39 -5.99
CA TYR A 896 -20.46 11.21 -5.24
C TYR A 896 -19.68 11.07 -3.94
N LEU A 897 -18.35 11.09 -4.02
CA LEU A 897 -17.47 10.96 -2.87
C LEU A 897 -17.63 12.12 -1.86
N GLU A 898 -17.85 13.33 -2.37
CA GLU A 898 -18.15 14.53 -1.58
C GLU A 898 -19.46 14.42 -0.79
N LEU A 899 -20.49 13.79 -1.36
CA LEU A 899 -21.74 13.50 -0.67
C LEU A 899 -21.56 12.43 0.39
N MET A 900 -20.97 11.28 0.02
CA MET A 900 -20.76 10.16 0.93
C MET A 900 -19.86 10.53 2.12
N SER A 901 -18.84 11.37 1.91
CA SER A 901 -17.93 11.81 2.99
C SER A 901 -18.57 12.67 4.08
N ARG A 902 -19.78 13.20 3.82
CA ARG A 902 -20.53 14.03 4.78
C ARG A 902 -21.51 13.22 5.62
N GLU A 903 -21.73 11.95 5.29
CA GLU A 903 -22.58 11.09 6.11
C GLU A 903 -22.00 11.00 7.54
N PRO A 904 -22.83 11.05 8.59
CA PRO A 904 -22.35 10.95 9.97
C PRO A 904 -21.62 9.63 10.27
N LYS A 905 -21.97 8.57 9.54
CA LYS A 905 -21.40 7.22 9.68
C LYS A 905 -21.03 6.68 8.29
N PRO A 906 -19.96 7.19 7.66
CA PRO A 906 -19.59 6.82 6.30
C PRO A 906 -19.37 5.30 6.16
N LYS A 907 -19.97 4.71 5.12
CA LYS A 907 -19.87 3.28 4.82
C LYS A 907 -19.49 3.04 3.36
N THR A 908 -18.76 1.96 3.08
CA THR A 908 -18.53 1.54 1.70
C THR A 908 -19.87 1.22 1.02
N PRO A 909 -20.07 1.63 -0.24
CA PRO A 909 -21.34 1.41 -0.93
C PRO A 909 -21.59 -0.06 -1.33
N ILE A 910 -20.55 -0.89 -1.34
CA ILE A 910 -20.62 -2.30 -1.77
C ILE A 910 -21.07 -3.20 -0.61
N LEU A 911 -20.23 -3.37 0.41
CA LEU A 911 -20.50 -4.28 1.55
C LEU A 911 -20.91 -3.55 2.85
N GLY A 912 -21.06 -2.22 2.82
CA GLY A 912 -21.54 -1.45 3.97
C GLY A 912 -20.54 -1.32 5.12
N CYS A 913 -19.25 -1.51 4.87
CA CYS A 913 -18.18 -1.43 5.86
C CYS A 913 -17.98 0.01 6.33
N ARG A 914 -18.02 0.26 7.64
CA ARG A 914 -17.96 1.60 8.23
C ARG A 914 -16.52 2.10 8.41
N LEU A 915 -16.30 3.40 8.21
CA LEU A 915 -15.02 4.08 8.39
C LEU A 915 -14.51 3.98 9.84
N SER A 916 -13.18 3.92 10.03
CA SER A 916 -12.54 3.95 11.36
C SER A 916 -12.88 5.23 12.11
N LYS A 917 -13.10 5.13 13.43
CA LYS A 917 -13.35 6.25 14.35
C LYS A 917 -12.29 7.35 14.23
N ALA A 918 -11.07 7.02 13.80
CA ALA A 918 -9.99 7.98 13.61
C ALA A 918 -10.25 9.01 12.49
N LEU A 919 -11.12 8.71 11.52
CA LEU A 919 -11.43 9.56 10.37
C LEU A 919 -12.94 9.85 10.24
N GLU A 920 -13.79 9.31 11.12
CA GLU A 920 -15.22 9.59 11.09
C GLU A 920 -15.51 11.09 11.30
N PRO A 921 -16.42 11.69 10.52
CA PRO A 921 -16.86 13.05 10.75
C PRO A 921 -17.33 13.25 12.20
N LEU A 922 -16.77 14.27 12.86
CA LEU A 922 -17.11 14.57 14.25
C LEU A 922 -18.49 15.27 14.33
N PRO A 923 -19.27 15.03 15.39
CA PRO A 923 -20.50 15.77 15.63
C PRO A 923 -20.27 17.28 15.66
N SER A 924 -21.23 18.07 15.16
CA SER A 924 -21.15 19.54 15.16
C SER A 924 -21.05 20.16 16.56
N THR A 925 -21.42 19.41 17.60
CA THR A 925 -21.27 19.78 19.02
C THR A 925 -19.82 19.72 19.52
N VAL A 926 -18.92 19.03 18.82
CA VAL A 926 -17.50 18.96 19.19
C VAL A 926 -16.78 20.24 18.76
N PRO A 927 -16.13 20.98 19.68
CA PRO A 927 -15.34 22.15 19.32
C PRO A 927 -14.28 21.77 18.29
N GLY A 928 -14.22 22.50 17.16
CA GLY A 928 -13.24 22.20 16.13
C GLY A 928 -13.64 21.13 15.09
N ALA A 929 -14.88 20.60 15.13
CA ALA A 929 -15.34 19.56 14.20
C ALA A 929 -15.22 19.95 12.71
N TRP A 930 -15.43 21.23 12.39
CA TRP A 930 -15.25 21.72 11.02
C TRP A 930 -13.78 21.70 10.59
N GLN A 931 -12.85 22.05 11.49
CA GLN A 931 -11.40 21.98 11.22
C GLN A 931 -10.97 20.53 10.97
N PHE A 932 -11.43 19.58 11.80
CA PHE A 932 -11.20 18.15 11.59
C PHE A 932 -11.68 17.71 10.20
N SER A 933 -12.94 18.02 9.88
CA SER A 933 -13.56 17.63 8.61
C SER A 933 -12.80 18.23 7.42
N SER A 934 -12.39 19.49 7.50
CA SER A 934 -11.60 20.16 6.46
C SER A 934 -10.20 19.52 6.30
N ARG A 935 -9.55 19.19 7.41
CA ARG A 935 -8.20 18.59 7.46
C ARG A 935 -8.18 17.19 6.84
N TYR A 936 -9.14 16.34 7.18
CA TYR A 936 -9.15 14.92 6.82
C TYR A 936 -10.05 14.56 5.64
N LYS A 937 -10.78 15.53 5.06
CA LYS A 937 -11.64 15.33 3.89
C LYS A 937 -11.04 14.47 2.79
N ARG A 938 -9.79 14.76 2.42
CA ARG A 938 -9.07 14.02 1.37
C ARG A 938 -8.81 12.57 1.75
N SER A 939 -8.43 12.32 3.01
CA SER A 939 -8.21 10.98 3.53
C SER A 939 -9.50 10.16 3.52
N ILE A 940 -10.64 10.78 3.89
CA ILE A 940 -11.96 10.15 3.87
C ILE A 940 -12.38 9.79 2.43
N ILE A 941 -12.23 10.72 1.48
CA ILE A 941 -12.54 10.49 0.06
C ILE A 941 -11.69 9.33 -0.51
N ASN A 942 -10.39 9.31 -0.21
CA ASN A 942 -9.51 8.22 -0.64
C ASN A 942 -9.92 6.88 -0.02
N TRP A 943 -10.35 6.89 1.24
CA TRP A 943 -10.79 5.69 1.94
C TRP A 943 -11.97 5.01 1.25
N PHE A 944 -12.94 5.75 0.70
CA PHE A 944 -14.07 5.13 0.00
C PHE A 944 -13.62 4.23 -1.16
N VAL A 945 -12.70 4.71 -1.99
CA VAL A 945 -12.20 3.93 -3.14
C VAL A 945 -11.35 2.75 -2.65
N GLN A 946 -10.40 3.00 -1.74
CA GLN A 946 -9.47 1.97 -1.26
C GLN A 946 -10.17 0.88 -0.45
N SER A 947 -11.11 1.25 0.41
CA SER A 947 -11.89 0.31 1.21
C SER A 947 -12.90 -0.46 0.34
N SER A 948 -13.45 0.16 -0.71
CA SER A 948 -14.29 -0.56 -1.69
C SER A 948 -13.49 -1.54 -2.56
N ALA A 949 -12.19 -1.29 -2.79
CA ALA A 949 -11.30 -2.25 -3.42
C ALA A 949 -11.02 -3.47 -2.51
N VAL A 950 -10.99 -3.28 -1.20
CA VAL A 950 -10.95 -4.38 -0.24
C VAL A 950 -12.26 -5.18 -0.26
N ASP A 951 -13.42 -4.52 -0.39
CA ASP A 951 -14.71 -5.21 -0.59
C ASP A 951 -14.69 -6.11 -1.83
N PHE A 952 -14.16 -5.60 -2.95
CA PHE A 952 -13.95 -6.38 -4.17
C PHE A 952 -13.09 -7.62 -3.89
N LEU A 953 -11.95 -7.46 -3.21
CA LEU A 953 -11.05 -8.57 -2.89
C LEU A 953 -11.75 -9.63 -2.04
N HIS A 954 -12.50 -9.24 -1.00
CA HIS A 954 -13.25 -10.18 -0.17
C HIS A 954 -14.27 -10.97 -1.00
N MET A 955 -15.02 -10.30 -1.87
CA MET A 955 -15.96 -10.97 -2.78
C MET A 955 -15.23 -11.95 -3.71
N LEU A 956 -14.09 -11.54 -4.29
CA LEU A 956 -13.28 -12.41 -5.15
C LEU A 956 -12.81 -13.67 -4.44
N LEU A 957 -12.28 -13.53 -3.21
CA LEU A 957 -11.80 -14.67 -2.41
C LEU A 957 -12.93 -15.61 -2.00
N VAL A 958 -14.08 -15.07 -1.61
CA VAL A 958 -15.28 -15.86 -1.26
C VAL A 958 -15.80 -16.64 -2.48
N CYS A 959 -15.84 -16.01 -3.65
CA CYS A 959 -16.24 -16.67 -4.89
C CYS A 959 -15.25 -17.76 -5.31
N MET A 960 -13.95 -17.47 -5.23
CA MET A 960 -12.91 -18.46 -5.53
C MET A 960 -12.98 -19.66 -4.60
N ASN A 961 -13.16 -19.43 -3.29
CA ASN A 961 -13.31 -20.52 -2.32
C ASN A 961 -14.53 -21.40 -2.62
N TRP A 962 -15.63 -20.78 -3.06
CA TRP A 962 -16.82 -21.50 -3.51
C TRP A 962 -16.55 -22.36 -4.76
N LEU A 963 -16.01 -21.77 -5.83
CA LEU A 963 -15.75 -22.50 -7.08
C LEU A 963 -14.71 -23.61 -6.89
N ILE A 964 -13.69 -23.38 -6.06
CA ILE A 964 -12.68 -24.38 -5.72
C ILE A 964 -13.34 -25.58 -5.03
N SER A 965 -14.22 -25.33 -4.06
CA SER A 965 -14.89 -26.38 -3.28
C SER A 965 -15.96 -27.12 -4.09
N GLU A 966 -16.80 -26.40 -4.83
CA GLU A 966 -17.91 -26.95 -5.62
C GLU A 966 -17.41 -27.87 -6.74
N TYR A 967 -16.28 -27.53 -7.36
CA TYR A 967 -15.75 -28.27 -8.49
C TYR A 967 -14.54 -29.16 -8.15
N ASP A 968 -14.12 -29.26 -6.89
CA ASP A 968 -12.92 -30.03 -6.50
C ASP A 968 -11.68 -29.65 -7.33
N ILE A 969 -11.32 -28.37 -7.27
CA ILE A 969 -10.09 -27.82 -7.86
C ILE A 969 -9.01 -27.87 -6.77
N ASP A 970 -7.90 -28.57 -6.98
CA ASP A 970 -6.80 -28.59 -5.99
C ASP A 970 -6.02 -27.27 -6.06
N ALA A 971 -6.51 -26.28 -5.32
CA ALA A 971 -5.96 -24.93 -5.28
C ALA A 971 -5.94 -24.36 -3.85
N ARG A 972 -4.86 -23.65 -3.52
CA ARG A 972 -4.69 -22.94 -2.25
C ARG A 972 -4.22 -21.51 -2.48
N LEU A 973 -4.86 -20.57 -1.78
CA LEU A 973 -4.45 -19.16 -1.79
C LEU A 973 -3.02 -19.06 -1.28
N MET A 974 -2.15 -18.49 -2.12
CA MET A 974 -0.79 -18.20 -1.71
C MET A 974 -0.72 -16.87 -0.99
N LEU A 975 -1.18 -15.82 -1.68
CA LEU A 975 -1.10 -14.44 -1.21
C LEU A 975 -1.97 -13.53 -2.08
N SER A 976 -2.33 -12.37 -1.54
CA SER A 976 -2.83 -11.25 -2.32
C SER A 976 -1.94 -10.03 -2.06
N ILE A 977 -1.36 -9.45 -3.12
CA ILE A 977 -0.52 -8.24 -3.06
C ILE A 977 -1.19 -7.17 -3.89
N HIS A 978 -1.62 -6.07 -3.25
CA HIS A 978 -2.29 -4.96 -3.94
C HIS A 978 -3.54 -5.43 -4.70
N ASP A 979 -3.48 -5.45 -6.03
CA ASP A 979 -4.48 -5.87 -7.00
C ASP A 979 -4.25 -7.29 -7.55
N GLU A 980 -3.20 -7.97 -7.09
CA GLU A 980 -2.86 -9.34 -7.50
C GLU A 980 -3.40 -10.39 -6.51
N VAL A 981 -3.89 -11.50 -7.04
CA VAL A 981 -4.24 -12.70 -6.24
C VAL A 981 -3.59 -13.92 -6.87
N ARG A 982 -2.85 -14.71 -6.07
CA ARG A 982 -2.11 -15.89 -6.53
C ARG A 982 -2.53 -17.13 -5.75
N TYR A 983 -2.67 -18.25 -6.46
CA TYR A 983 -3.01 -19.57 -5.94
C TYR A 983 -1.93 -20.58 -6.34
N LEU A 984 -1.59 -21.49 -5.42
CA LEU A 984 -0.84 -22.70 -5.71
C LEU A 984 -1.85 -23.76 -6.15
N VAL A 985 -1.69 -24.31 -7.35
CA VAL A 985 -2.68 -25.17 -8.00
C VAL A 985 -2.00 -26.41 -8.55
N ALA A 986 -2.64 -27.58 -8.44
CA ALA A 986 -2.16 -28.78 -9.10
C ALA A 986 -2.08 -28.58 -10.63
N GLU A 987 -1.08 -29.17 -11.28
CA GLU A 987 -0.81 -29.02 -12.71
C GLU A 987 -2.04 -29.34 -13.57
N GLU A 988 -2.78 -30.39 -13.22
CA GLU A 988 -4.01 -30.81 -13.88
C GLU A 988 -5.14 -29.77 -13.83
N ASP A 989 -5.14 -28.93 -12.79
CA ASP A 989 -6.23 -28.02 -12.48
C ASP A 989 -5.90 -26.56 -12.84
N LYS A 990 -4.69 -26.27 -13.34
CA LYS A 990 -4.23 -24.91 -13.61
C LYS A 990 -5.16 -24.10 -14.52
N TYR A 991 -5.71 -24.72 -15.59
CA TYR A 991 -6.64 -24.04 -16.51
C TYR A 991 -8.06 -23.96 -15.94
N ARG A 992 -8.49 -24.93 -15.12
CA ARG A 992 -9.77 -24.89 -14.41
C ARG A 992 -9.76 -23.77 -13.37
N CYS A 993 -8.66 -23.62 -12.62
CA CYS A 993 -8.46 -22.52 -11.70
C CYS A 993 -8.39 -21.16 -12.43
N ALA A 994 -7.75 -21.09 -13.60
CA ALA A 994 -7.75 -19.88 -14.42
C ALA A 994 -9.17 -19.47 -14.87
N LEU A 995 -9.99 -20.44 -15.29
CA LEU A 995 -11.41 -20.20 -15.59
C LEU A 995 -12.19 -19.77 -14.35
N ALA A 996 -11.98 -20.42 -13.21
CA ALA A 996 -12.64 -20.06 -11.95
C ALA A 996 -12.33 -18.60 -11.57
N LEU A 997 -11.07 -18.20 -11.68
CA LEU A 997 -10.64 -16.82 -11.41
C LEU A 997 -11.32 -15.83 -12.35
N ALA A 998 -11.35 -16.12 -13.66
CA ALA A 998 -12.02 -15.28 -14.65
C ALA A 998 -13.53 -15.13 -14.37
N LEU A 999 -14.22 -16.21 -14.02
CA LEU A 999 -15.63 -16.19 -13.64
C LEU A 999 -15.85 -15.41 -12.33
N SER A 1000 -14.99 -15.58 -11.33
CA SER A 1000 -15.08 -14.81 -10.09
C SER A 1000 -14.96 -13.31 -10.34
N ASN A 1001 -14.04 -12.84 -11.19
CA ASN A 1001 -13.96 -11.41 -11.54
C ASN A 1001 -15.23 -10.90 -12.24
N MET A 1002 -15.80 -11.68 -13.17
CA MET A 1002 -17.07 -11.36 -13.82
C MET A 1002 -18.20 -11.21 -12.79
N TYR A 1003 -18.34 -12.19 -11.90
CA TYR A 1003 -19.35 -12.20 -10.85
C TYR A 1003 -19.20 -11.02 -9.89
N VAL A 1004 -17.99 -10.77 -9.37
CA VAL A 1004 -17.74 -9.63 -8.47
C VAL A 1004 -18.09 -8.31 -9.14
N ARG A 1005 -17.65 -8.10 -10.40
CA ARG A 1005 -17.93 -6.85 -11.12
C ARG A 1005 -19.41 -6.67 -11.40
N SER A 1006 -20.12 -7.73 -11.79
CA SER A 1006 -21.57 -7.68 -11.99
C SER A 1006 -22.34 -7.36 -10.71
N ALA A 1007 -21.92 -7.94 -9.57
CA ALA A 1007 -22.52 -7.69 -8.27
C ALA A 1007 -22.33 -6.24 -7.83
N ILE A 1008 -21.11 -5.70 -7.98
CA ILE A 1008 -20.81 -4.28 -7.68
C ILE A 1008 -21.60 -3.35 -8.61
N SER A 1009 -21.65 -3.63 -9.91
CA SER A 1009 -22.43 -2.84 -10.86
C SER A 1009 -23.91 -2.82 -10.48
N SER A 1010 -24.51 -3.98 -10.20
CA SER A 1010 -25.90 -4.08 -9.76
C SER A 1010 -26.16 -3.35 -8.45
N LYS A 1011 -25.25 -3.49 -7.46
CA LYS A 1011 -25.32 -2.79 -6.16
C LYS A 1011 -25.30 -1.26 -6.31
N LEU A 1012 -24.62 -0.76 -7.34
CA LEU A 1012 -24.55 0.66 -7.69
C LEU A 1012 -25.68 1.11 -8.64
N GLY A 1013 -26.66 0.24 -8.92
CA GLY A 1013 -27.82 0.53 -9.76
C GLY A 1013 -27.54 0.44 -11.26
N ILE A 1014 -26.47 -0.25 -11.68
CA ILE A 1014 -26.04 -0.40 -13.07
C ILE A 1014 -26.20 -1.87 -13.48
N ASN A 1015 -27.23 -2.15 -14.28
CA ASN A 1015 -27.54 -3.52 -14.75
C ASN A 1015 -26.87 -3.82 -16.11
N GLN A 1016 -25.60 -3.45 -16.23
CA GLN A 1016 -24.79 -3.66 -17.43
C GLN A 1016 -23.36 -4.02 -17.02
N LEU A 1017 -22.77 -4.99 -17.71
CA LEU A 1017 -21.37 -5.34 -17.55
C LEU A 1017 -20.64 -5.21 -18.91
N PRO A 1018 -19.71 -4.25 -19.04
CA PRO A 1018 -18.83 -4.16 -20.20
C PRO A 1018 -17.93 -5.38 -20.32
N GLN A 1019 -17.80 -5.93 -21.53
CA GLN A 1019 -16.97 -7.12 -21.79
C GLN A 1019 -15.48 -6.85 -21.49
N SER A 1020 -15.01 -5.61 -21.70
CA SER A 1020 -13.62 -5.20 -21.48
C SER A 1020 -13.13 -5.33 -20.03
N VAL A 1021 -14.06 -5.39 -19.07
CA VAL A 1021 -13.73 -5.55 -17.65
C VAL A 1021 -14.25 -6.85 -17.06
N ALA A 1022 -15.15 -7.56 -17.76
CA ALA A 1022 -15.77 -8.79 -17.28
C ALA A 1022 -14.72 -9.87 -16.96
N PHE A 1023 -13.64 -9.94 -17.74
CA PHE A 1023 -12.54 -10.88 -17.54
C PHE A 1023 -11.22 -10.13 -17.36
N PHE A 1024 -10.23 -10.81 -16.77
CA PHE A 1024 -8.87 -10.31 -16.72
C PHE A 1024 -8.30 -10.15 -18.12
N SER A 1025 -7.36 -9.20 -18.30
CA SER A 1025 -6.58 -9.09 -19.54
C SER A 1025 -5.85 -10.40 -19.85
N GLN A 1026 -5.28 -11.01 -18.80
CA GLN A 1026 -4.69 -12.34 -18.83
C GLN A 1026 -4.71 -12.96 -17.42
N VAL A 1027 -4.65 -14.29 -17.36
CA VAL A 1027 -4.32 -15.05 -16.16
C VAL A 1027 -2.93 -15.65 -16.35
N ASP A 1028 -2.06 -15.40 -15.37
CA ASP A 1028 -0.69 -15.89 -15.36
C ASP A 1028 -0.63 -17.29 -14.75
N ILE A 1029 0.09 -18.21 -15.42
CA ILE A 1029 0.37 -19.56 -14.97
C ILE A 1029 1.88 -19.78 -15.01
N ASP A 1030 2.50 -19.98 -13.86
CA ASP A 1030 3.97 -20.00 -13.75
C ASP A 1030 4.45 -21.03 -12.71
N THR A 1031 5.75 -21.33 -12.70
CA THR A 1031 6.41 -22.08 -11.62
C THR A 1031 7.00 -21.16 -10.55
N VAL A 1032 7.07 -19.86 -10.83
CA VAL A 1032 7.73 -18.88 -9.97
C VAL A 1032 6.87 -17.63 -9.78
N LEU A 1033 6.93 -17.03 -8.58
CA LEU A 1033 6.23 -15.79 -8.31
C LEU A 1033 6.99 -14.60 -8.92
N ARG A 1034 6.45 -14.05 -10.01
CA ARG A 1034 6.93 -12.82 -10.65
C ARG A 1034 5.75 -12.02 -11.22
N LYS A 1035 5.98 -10.73 -11.49
CA LYS A 1035 4.91 -9.84 -11.94
C LYS A 1035 4.37 -10.19 -13.33
N GLU A 1036 5.27 -10.45 -14.28
CA GLU A 1036 4.92 -10.86 -15.64
C GLU A 1036 5.65 -12.15 -15.96
N VAL A 1037 4.96 -13.12 -16.56
CA VAL A 1037 5.48 -14.48 -16.84
C VAL A 1037 6.71 -14.51 -17.75
N HIS A 1038 6.95 -13.44 -18.51
CA HIS A 1038 8.11 -13.30 -19.40
C HIS A 1038 9.27 -12.51 -18.77
N THR A 1039 9.10 -12.00 -17.55
CA THR A 1039 10.18 -11.31 -16.84
C THR A 1039 11.32 -12.32 -16.60
N LYS A 1040 12.51 -11.99 -17.10
CA LYS A 1040 13.69 -12.82 -16.90
C LYS A 1040 14.02 -12.88 -15.41
N CYS A 1041 14.02 -14.09 -14.87
CA CYS A 1041 14.43 -14.37 -13.50
C CYS A 1041 15.54 -15.41 -13.55
N VAL A 1042 16.52 -15.27 -12.67
CA VAL A 1042 17.62 -16.22 -12.54
C VAL A 1042 17.58 -16.87 -11.17
N THR A 1043 17.85 -18.17 -11.14
CA THR A 1043 18.11 -18.89 -9.89
C THR A 1043 19.33 -18.28 -9.18
N PRO A 1044 19.53 -18.56 -7.89
CA PRO A 1044 20.75 -18.15 -7.20
C PRO A 1044 22.03 -18.61 -7.91
N LEU A 1045 22.00 -19.78 -8.52
CA LEU A 1045 23.12 -20.35 -9.30
C LEU A 1045 23.35 -19.69 -10.66
N GLY A 1046 22.48 -18.78 -11.10
CA GLY A 1046 22.61 -18.04 -12.36
C GLY A 1046 21.87 -18.67 -13.54
N ASN A 1047 21.19 -19.81 -13.36
CA ASN A 1047 20.37 -20.41 -14.42
C ASN A 1047 19.08 -19.60 -14.62
N GLU A 1048 18.74 -19.30 -15.88
CA GLU A 1048 17.49 -18.62 -16.24
C GLU A 1048 16.28 -19.54 -16.00
N ILE A 1049 15.25 -19.01 -15.35
CA ILE A 1049 14.00 -19.73 -15.09
C ILE A 1049 13.12 -19.60 -16.34
N PRO A 1050 12.58 -20.71 -16.90
CA PRO A 1050 11.70 -20.67 -18.07
C PRO A 1050 10.53 -19.72 -17.88
N ALA A 1051 10.09 -19.08 -18.98
CA ALA A 1051 8.91 -18.23 -18.96
C ALA A 1051 7.64 -19.05 -18.66
N GLY A 1052 6.71 -18.45 -17.92
CA GLY A 1052 5.37 -18.99 -17.71
C GLY A 1052 4.46 -18.77 -18.91
N GLU A 1053 3.19 -19.09 -18.72
CA GLU A 1053 2.12 -18.92 -19.71
C GLU A 1053 1.17 -17.80 -19.25
N ALA A 1054 0.91 -16.82 -20.12
CA ALA A 1054 -0.15 -15.84 -19.93
C ALA A 1054 -1.31 -16.22 -20.84
N VAL A 1055 -2.47 -16.55 -20.25
CA VAL A 1055 -3.66 -16.99 -21.00
C VAL A 1055 -4.79 -15.98 -20.93
N ASP A 1056 -5.37 -15.63 -22.08
CA ASP A 1056 -6.60 -14.84 -22.13
C ASP A 1056 -7.85 -15.71 -21.97
N ILE A 1057 -9.03 -15.08 -21.84
CA ILE A 1057 -10.29 -15.82 -21.67
C ILE A 1057 -10.56 -16.78 -22.84
N ASN A 1058 -10.23 -16.44 -24.08
CA ASN A 1058 -10.51 -17.29 -25.23
C ASN A 1058 -9.65 -18.56 -25.19
N GLN A 1059 -8.38 -18.41 -24.84
CA GLN A 1059 -7.44 -19.52 -24.65
C GLN A 1059 -7.84 -20.40 -23.47
N ILE A 1060 -8.30 -19.80 -22.36
CA ILE A 1060 -8.82 -20.54 -21.21
C ILE A 1060 -10.01 -21.40 -21.65
N LEU A 1061 -10.98 -20.84 -22.37
CA LEU A 1061 -12.16 -21.58 -22.84
C LEU A 1061 -11.81 -22.70 -23.81
N ALA A 1062 -10.86 -22.48 -24.72
CA ALA A 1062 -10.39 -23.53 -25.62
C ALA A 1062 -9.76 -24.71 -24.85
N LYS A 1063 -9.04 -24.44 -23.75
CA LYS A 1063 -8.36 -25.46 -22.95
C LYS A 1063 -9.28 -26.18 -21.97
N THR A 1064 -10.31 -25.52 -21.46
CA THR A 1064 -11.28 -26.09 -20.51
C THR A 1064 -12.57 -26.58 -21.17
N ARG A 1065 -12.75 -26.31 -22.47
CA ARG A 1065 -14.01 -26.47 -23.20
C ARG A 1065 -15.18 -25.74 -22.51
N GLY A 1066 -14.87 -24.62 -21.87
CA GLY A 1066 -15.83 -23.79 -21.15
C GLY A 1066 -16.36 -24.36 -19.83
N SER A 1067 -15.83 -25.48 -19.33
CA SER A 1067 -16.31 -26.12 -18.09
C SER A 1067 -15.29 -26.10 -16.97
N LEU A 1068 -15.79 -25.97 -15.73
CA LEU A 1068 -15.00 -26.17 -14.52
C LEU A 1068 -14.93 -27.64 -14.08
N ARG A 1069 -15.69 -28.56 -14.68
CA ARG A 1069 -15.67 -29.99 -14.33
C ARG A 1069 -14.37 -30.66 -14.79
N ARG A 1070 -13.98 -31.76 -14.12
CA ARG A 1070 -12.87 -32.60 -14.61
C ARG A 1070 -13.28 -33.30 -15.91
N ASP A 1071 -12.36 -33.38 -16.87
CA ASP A 1071 -12.59 -34.13 -18.12
C ASP A 1071 -12.41 -35.64 -17.84
N GLU A 1072 -13.53 -36.38 -17.79
CA GLU A 1072 -13.56 -37.82 -17.51
C GLU A 1072 -12.73 -38.66 -18.51
N ARG A 1073 -12.43 -38.13 -19.71
CA ARG A 1073 -11.65 -38.84 -20.75
C ARG A 1073 -10.17 -39.01 -20.39
N ILE A 1074 -9.60 -38.07 -19.63
CA ILE A 1074 -8.19 -38.10 -19.19
C ILE A 1074 -7.96 -39.22 -18.15
N GLN A 1075 -9.03 -39.62 -17.44
CA GLN A 1075 -9.00 -40.71 -16.47
C GLN A 1075 -8.92 -42.09 -17.15
N GLY A 1076 -9.58 -42.26 -18.30
CA GLY A 1076 -9.54 -43.50 -19.08
C GLY A 1076 -8.16 -43.81 -19.65
N GLU A 1077 -7.45 -42.81 -20.16
CA GLU A 1077 -6.08 -42.99 -20.67
C GLU A 1077 -5.06 -43.29 -19.54
N ARG A 1078 -5.26 -42.73 -18.34
CA ARG A 1078 -4.41 -43.00 -17.17
C ARG A 1078 -4.64 -44.38 -16.56
N ILE A 1079 -5.88 -44.88 -16.53
CA ILE A 1079 -6.13 -46.27 -16.11
C ILE A 1079 -5.45 -47.24 -17.09
N CYS A 1080 -5.47 -46.95 -18.39
CA CYS A 1080 -4.70 -47.73 -19.37
C CYS A 1080 -3.17 -47.60 -19.19
N GLN A 1081 -2.64 -46.42 -18.83
CA GLN A 1081 -1.20 -46.22 -18.61
C GLN A 1081 -0.68 -46.73 -17.25
N SER A 1082 -1.52 -46.76 -16.20
CA SER A 1082 -1.16 -47.34 -14.90
C SER A 1082 -1.35 -48.85 -14.85
N ILE A 1083 -2.14 -49.42 -15.76
CA ILE A 1083 -2.19 -50.88 -16.01
C ILE A 1083 -1.04 -51.31 -16.95
N SER A 1084 -0.44 -50.37 -17.67
CA SER A 1084 0.70 -50.57 -18.58
C SER A 1084 2.08 -50.34 -17.93
N ARG A 1085 2.15 -49.83 -16.70
CA ARG A 1085 3.37 -49.70 -15.88
C ARG A 1085 3.26 -50.60 -14.67
#